data_AF-A0A7S4EL14-F1
#
_entry.id   AF-A0A7S4EL14-F1
#
_cell.length_a   1.000
_cell.length_b   1.000
_cell.length_c   1.000
_cell.angle_alpha   90.00
_cell.angle_beta   90.00
_cell.angle_gamma   90.00
#
_symmetry.space_group_name_H-M   'P 1'
#
loop_
_entity.id
_entity.type
_entity.pdbx_description
1 polymer ?
#
loop_
_entity_poly.entity_id
_entity_poly.type
_entity_poly.pdbx_seq_one_letter_code
_entity_poly.pdbx_strand_id
1 'polypeptide(L)'
;MKASCMNTATVGRGKVAYVQTFVRYNTAASTNSASTIPKCCMDPFASTATATAKVVEYVFEIDCDVSCENPVVYKDPILSVAPTSTKTAAPTVADTVAKTDAPTKSPTASPTVAKTDPPTKTPTASPTVTDSDAPTRTITVAPTVASDAPSAFPSVDLFVPTDSPTVPITKAATCPTTKPISPLSRDLVVGSQLNGPHFGSRHPWAWPKASNRECGRFAGVDTTGTGAYAWPCYVKPQFNDRVLNFDSAYMNFQFAFDKGMEATITLSDEAVPAASSTTSVSFFPSGGSATTACKPPTVGSWSNYPIRLVRSGRYLHHWYFEEVNCNGAQGDTRVEMKVTPDCVELYSVSNQGAQTMSWLDSSTKDNLHGSSKGFAGVSYCVRCNSELNGSSSNNDQELSGCEIVQTPIQPDCCPLASTNGSGSTLCGSEWSQTTCSASKVLTTEMSKGVTITSKHPVVGSGHALEIRIPRGSGNQLSNVVHKFDITNDSRTWKKVKLVFHIDRPRRHTGAMGILRDATTQEPTGIHVQMSKNWHVNRDALYDGYWWTGVANVRVPPGKTSLELVVAYQYYKELHGVSHSQLSLLGWGVNGLWEEVGIGANGESITYEPHGHHRRQMILDTRPWLVCQMNAAGCAGSPDNTQWTENVGGGDFLNAVDKRGNYQYLVGDTSYHTMNGPRLTNATFTGTTQDQNIAVSRTVSTWTADDFVRHLHSFRYTFLKETAGDYYPRFAMYTLGGDNYNYIKFPLFAYGMGSINEIEQSGNSAVVPIKDVISGVSDFKYTDYYQVDAPIGCSQGDNDSCWFAMLTNPSTQVHFRGNRGIIVRNFHGRLNGEAWPPADREVSPFAFHMIKSRQSGAAKDTVSIELALPSEFKAAVAAGQARFQAGDYMAADIELLVPPRQTGDYFGNSEILGRWLTEASVDSNYANGWKIIAREAEAGDAIRTSVFEGSLERRYHPRVHVDCSTDEALFNIAIPDEVPGILPITIAGVSAFDSFSENLLDRPAGKLWRYIESSASWKPVGTNGSYQLEKDVLDNSYTYVYSLRLEFETNPVGNCEQFAFGVNPPIVANPPCDYNE
;
A
#
# COMPACT_ATOMS: atom_id res chain seq x y z
N MET A 1 -7.68 -26.96 34.60
CA MET A 1 -8.83 -27.90 34.51
C MET A 1 -8.70 -28.75 33.26
N LYS A 2 -9.29 -29.95 33.27
CA LYS A 2 -9.76 -30.66 32.07
C LYS A 2 -11.20 -31.06 32.34
N ALA A 3 -12.05 -30.98 31.32
CA ALA A 3 -13.41 -31.49 31.35
C ALA A 3 -13.63 -32.30 30.06
N SER A 4 -14.43 -33.35 30.15
CA SER A 4 -14.82 -34.19 29.02
C SER A 4 -16.22 -34.74 29.32
N CYS A 5 -17.21 -34.42 28.49
CA CYS A 5 -18.55 -34.98 28.64
C CYS A 5 -18.49 -36.47 28.29
N MET A 6 -18.83 -37.34 29.23
CA MET A 6 -18.83 -38.79 29.02
C MET A 6 -20.23 -39.27 28.65
N ASN A 7 -20.32 -40.08 27.59
CA ASN A 7 -21.58 -40.52 27.02
C ASN A 7 -22.09 -41.79 27.76
N THR A 8 -22.56 -41.62 28.99
CA THR A 8 -23.01 -42.71 29.89
C THR A 8 -24.45 -43.13 29.59
N ALA A 9 -24.62 -44.01 28.59
CA ALA A 9 -25.90 -44.42 28.01
C ALA A 9 -26.86 -45.25 28.92
N THR A 10 -26.76 -45.14 30.25
CA THR A 10 -27.32 -46.14 31.20
C THR A 10 -28.39 -45.61 32.16
N VAL A 11 -28.61 -44.29 32.29
CA VAL A 11 -29.46 -43.74 33.39
C VAL A 11 -30.43 -42.62 32.97
N GLY A 12 -30.75 -42.47 31.68
CA GLY A 12 -31.87 -41.64 31.22
C GLY A 12 -31.81 -40.13 31.54
N ARG A 13 -30.62 -39.61 31.89
CA ARG A 13 -30.31 -38.19 32.04
C ARG A 13 -29.46 -37.71 30.85
N GLY A 14 -29.12 -36.43 30.80
CA GLY A 14 -28.32 -35.85 29.72
C GLY A 14 -26.90 -36.42 29.64
N LYS A 15 -26.12 -35.91 28.68
CA LYS A 15 -24.66 -36.12 28.68
C LYS A 15 -24.10 -35.43 29.92
N VAL A 16 -23.20 -36.06 30.65
CA VAL A 16 -22.67 -35.47 31.89
C VAL A 16 -21.15 -35.28 31.80
N ALA A 17 -20.63 -34.15 32.27
CA ALA A 17 -19.21 -33.95 32.50
C ALA A 17 -18.90 -33.90 34.00
N TYR A 18 -17.76 -34.48 34.35
CA TYR A 18 -17.15 -34.31 35.67
C TYR A 18 -16.04 -33.26 35.57
N VAL A 19 -16.12 -32.23 36.41
CA VAL A 19 -15.13 -31.14 36.48
C VAL A 19 -14.36 -31.28 37.78
N GLN A 20 -13.11 -31.72 37.69
CA GLN A 20 -12.18 -31.80 38.81
C GLN A 20 -11.41 -30.48 38.96
N THR A 21 -11.35 -29.94 40.19
CA THR A 21 -10.52 -28.80 40.56
C THR A 21 -9.90 -29.00 41.95
N PHE A 22 -8.88 -28.20 42.25
CA PHE A 22 -8.07 -28.33 43.46
C PHE A 22 -7.86 -26.96 44.10
N VAL A 23 -8.02 -26.88 45.43
CA VAL A 23 -7.80 -25.66 46.23
C VAL A 23 -6.77 -25.94 47.32
N ARG A 24 -5.86 -25.00 47.57
CA ARG A 24 -4.85 -25.12 48.64
C ARG A 24 -5.20 -24.27 49.85
N TYR A 25 -4.85 -24.75 51.04
CA TYR A 25 -5.04 -24.02 52.30
C TYR A 25 -3.73 -23.99 53.11
N ASN A 26 -3.41 -22.82 53.68
CA ASN A 26 -2.07 -22.51 54.21
C ASN A 26 -1.92 -22.66 55.74
N THR A 27 -3.00 -22.98 56.46
CA THR A 27 -3.01 -23.22 57.92
C THR A 27 -3.95 -24.36 58.30
N ALA A 28 -3.74 -24.95 59.49
CA ALA A 28 -4.58 -26.03 60.01
C ALA A 28 -5.93 -25.51 60.52
N ALA A 29 -6.87 -25.28 59.61
CA ALA A 29 -8.24 -24.93 59.96
C ALA A 29 -8.93 -26.08 60.72
N SER A 30 -9.45 -25.78 61.90
CA SER A 30 -10.36 -26.66 62.63
C SER A 30 -11.66 -26.88 61.85
N THR A 31 -12.24 -28.07 61.95
CA THR A 31 -13.57 -28.36 61.40
C THR A 31 -14.64 -27.39 61.93
N ASN A 32 -15.67 -27.16 61.10
CA ASN A 32 -16.91 -26.42 61.42
C ASN A 32 -16.87 -24.87 61.30
N SER A 33 -16.27 -24.34 60.24
CA SER A 33 -16.69 -23.05 59.67
C SER A 33 -17.00 -23.21 58.18
N ALA A 34 -18.16 -22.74 57.74
CA ALA A 34 -18.61 -22.88 56.34
C ALA A 34 -17.93 -21.83 55.45
N SER A 35 -16.85 -22.22 54.78
CA SER A 35 -16.14 -21.38 53.83
C SER A 35 -16.88 -21.27 52.49
N THR A 36 -17.30 -20.07 52.12
CA THR A 36 -17.98 -19.79 50.84
C THR A 36 -17.04 -20.08 49.68
N ILE A 37 -17.41 -21.04 48.81
CA ILE A 37 -16.61 -21.36 47.61
C ILE A 37 -16.70 -20.20 46.62
N PRO A 38 -15.56 -19.64 46.13
CA PRO A 38 -15.57 -18.59 45.11
C PRO A 38 -16.24 -19.07 43.82
N LYS A 39 -17.10 -18.23 43.22
CA LYS A 39 -17.81 -18.55 41.96
C LYS A 39 -16.90 -18.74 40.74
N CYS A 40 -15.63 -18.36 40.84
CA CYS A 40 -14.62 -18.54 39.80
C CYS A 40 -13.58 -19.56 40.31
N CYS A 41 -13.33 -20.62 39.54
CA CYS A 41 -12.48 -21.75 39.95
C CYS A 41 -10.97 -21.45 39.86
N MET A 42 -10.51 -20.40 40.54
CA MET A 42 -9.11 -20.08 40.75
C MET A 42 -8.72 -20.37 42.21
N ASP A 43 -7.60 -21.08 42.40
CA ASP A 43 -7.00 -21.33 43.71
C ASP A 43 -6.48 -20.00 44.29
N PRO A 44 -7.13 -19.40 45.31
CA PRO A 44 -6.87 -18.02 45.72
C PRO A 44 -5.52 -17.85 46.43
N PHE A 45 -4.84 -18.95 46.77
CA PHE A 45 -3.53 -18.96 47.39
C PHE A 45 -2.42 -19.40 46.43
N ALA A 46 -2.69 -19.53 45.12
CA ALA A 46 -1.73 -20.05 44.14
C ALA A 46 -0.41 -19.28 44.06
N SER A 47 -0.41 -17.98 44.38
CA SER A 47 0.77 -17.10 44.43
C SER A 47 1.55 -17.13 45.75
N THR A 48 1.02 -17.79 46.79
CA THR A 48 1.61 -17.84 48.15
C THR A 48 1.77 -19.27 48.69
N ALA A 49 1.48 -20.28 47.85
CA ALA A 49 1.52 -21.69 48.22
C ALA A 49 2.97 -22.22 48.32
N THR A 50 3.31 -22.79 49.48
CA THR A 50 4.56 -23.53 49.70
C THR A 50 4.37 -25.02 49.40
N ALA A 51 5.48 -25.76 49.30
CA ALA A 51 5.48 -27.20 48.97
C ALA A 51 4.79 -28.12 50.02
N THR A 52 4.38 -27.57 51.16
CA THR A 52 3.69 -28.29 52.25
C THR A 52 2.21 -27.95 52.38
N ALA A 53 1.66 -27.09 51.53
CA ALA A 53 0.24 -26.72 51.56
C ALA A 53 -0.66 -27.93 51.26
N LYS A 54 -1.69 -28.16 52.09
CA LYS A 54 -2.67 -29.22 51.85
C LYS A 54 -3.60 -28.84 50.70
N VAL A 55 -3.86 -29.82 49.83
CA VAL A 55 -4.78 -29.71 48.69
C VAL A 55 -6.11 -30.39 49.05
N VAL A 56 -7.22 -29.74 48.72
CA VAL A 56 -8.57 -30.34 48.70
C VAL A 56 -9.03 -30.46 47.26
N GLU A 57 -9.46 -31.65 46.85
CA GLU A 57 -10.09 -31.89 45.55
C GLU A 57 -11.60 -31.63 45.65
N TYR A 58 -12.14 -30.96 44.63
CA TYR A 58 -13.58 -30.80 44.42
C TYR A 58 -13.92 -31.38 43.04
N VAL A 59 -14.91 -32.27 43.01
CA VAL A 59 -15.44 -32.87 41.78
C VAL A 59 -16.89 -32.43 41.63
N PHE A 60 -17.19 -31.72 40.54
CA PHE A 60 -18.54 -31.30 40.20
C PHE A 60 -19.11 -32.18 39.08
N GLU A 61 -20.39 -32.51 39.18
CA GLU A 61 -21.17 -33.18 38.12
C GLU A 61 -22.03 -32.11 37.42
N ILE A 62 -21.96 -32.01 36.10
CA ILE A 62 -22.73 -31.02 35.31
C ILE A 62 -23.35 -31.65 34.05
N ASP A 63 -24.62 -31.36 33.78
CA ASP A 63 -25.31 -31.74 32.53
C ASP A 63 -24.77 -30.91 31.35
N CYS A 64 -24.19 -31.59 30.37
CA CYS A 64 -23.72 -31.08 29.09
C CYS A 64 -24.86 -31.02 28.05
N ASP A 65 -25.93 -30.26 28.32
CA ASP A 65 -27.05 -30.09 27.37
C ASP A 65 -27.43 -28.61 27.19
N VAL A 66 -26.49 -27.83 26.66
CA VAL A 66 -26.68 -26.44 26.19
C VAL A 66 -25.86 -26.24 24.92
N SER A 67 -26.41 -25.56 23.91
CA SER A 67 -25.66 -25.21 22.70
C SER A 67 -24.65 -24.08 22.95
N CYS A 68 -23.52 -24.11 22.26
CA CYS A 68 -22.34 -23.29 22.55
C CYS A 68 -22.45 -21.79 22.18
N GLU A 69 -23.65 -21.27 21.91
CA GLU A 69 -23.84 -19.92 21.34
C GLU A 69 -24.53 -18.90 22.27
N ASN A 70 -25.13 -19.31 23.40
CA ASN A 70 -25.60 -18.33 24.39
C ASN A 70 -25.80 -18.91 25.82
N PRO A 71 -25.00 -18.49 26.82
CA PRO A 71 -25.15 -18.93 28.21
C PRO A 71 -26.22 -18.11 28.95
N VAL A 72 -27.44 -18.64 29.06
CA VAL A 72 -28.50 -18.04 29.90
C VAL A 72 -28.17 -18.19 31.39
N VAL A 73 -28.40 -17.15 32.18
CA VAL A 73 -28.05 -17.10 33.61
C VAL A 73 -28.88 -18.09 34.43
N TYR A 74 -28.24 -19.17 34.91
CA TYR A 74 -28.84 -20.09 35.87
C TYR A 74 -28.91 -19.47 37.29
N LYS A 75 -30.06 -19.59 37.94
CA LYS A 75 -30.27 -19.30 39.37
C LYS A 75 -30.67 -20.58 40.09
N ASP A 76 -29.94 -20.90 41.15
CA ASP A 76 -30.31 -21.95 42.10
C ASP A 76 -31.57 -21.54 42.90
N PRO A 77 -32.63 -22.35 42.95
CA PRO A 77 -33.86 -22.02 43.67
C PRO A 77 -33.86 -22.38 45.18
N ILE A 78 -32.82 -23.01 45.73
CA ILE A 78 -32.87 -23.58 47.10
C ILE A 78 -32.14 -22.72 48.14
N LEU A 79 -32.83 -21.70 48.69
CA LEU A 79 -32.62 -21.21 50.07
C LEU A 79 -33.79 -20.31 50.52
N SER A 80 -34.67 -20.83 51.38
CA SER A 80 -35.94 -20.17 51.73
C SER A 80 -35.99 -19.54 53.14
N VAL A 81 -36.17 -18.22 53.16
CA VAL A 81 -36.94 -17.39 54.14
C VAL A 81 -36.68 -17.51 55.65
N ALA A 82 -36.11 -16.43 56.21
CA ALA A 82 -36.27 -15.74 57.53
C ALA A 82 -37.06 -16.37 58.72
N PRO A 83 -36.68 -16.00 59.96
CA PRO A 83 -37.38 -14.92 60.72
C PRO A 83 -36.43 -13.78 61.20
N THR A 84 -36.80 -12.48 61.22
CA THR A 84 -37.49 -11.68 62.30
C THR A 84 -36.83 -11.70 63.70
N SER A 85 -36.75 -10.63 64.53
CA SER A 85 -37.45 -9.31 64.54
C SER A 85 -36.85 -8.21 65.49
N THR A 86 -36.93 -6.92 65.08
CA THR A 86 -37.29 -5.69 65.86
C THR A 86 -36.43 -5.02 66.98
N LYS A 87 -36.48 -3.66 67.00
CA LYS A 87 -36.28 -2.66 68.12
C LYS A 87 -34.84 -2.41 68.65
N THR A 88 -34.44 -1.24 69.22
CA THR A 88 -34.98 0.15 69.28
C THR A 88 -33.95 1.16 69.84
N ALA A 89 -34.00 2.43 69.38
CA ALA A 89 -33.47 3.69 69.99
C ALA A 89 -31.95 3.95 70.09
N ALA A 90 -31.62 5.24 70.27
CA ALA A 90 -30.28 5.83 70.46
C ALA A 90 -30.02 6.19 71.95
N PRO A 91 -28.85 6.78 72.28
CA PRO A 91 -28.87 8.18 72.73
C PRO A 91 -27.75 9.09 72.13
N THR A 92 -27.64 10.32 72.65
CA THR A 92 -26.98 11.51 72.03
C THR A 92 -26.10 12.27 73.07
N VAL A 93 -25.49 13.42 72.69
CA VAL A 93 -24.85 14.49 73.55
C VAL A 93 -23.36 14.24 73.93
N ALA A 94 -22.39 15.18 73.97
CA ALA A 94 -22.21 16.64 73.66
C ALA A 94 -20.73 16.88 73.15
N ASP A 95 -20.24 17.99 72.58
CA ASP A 95 -20.70 19.37 72.23
C ASP A 95 -20.07 20.58 73.00
N THR A 96 -18.96 21.15 72.47
CA THR A 96 -18.35 22.48 72.76
C THR A 96 -17.45 22.85 71.55
N VAL A 97 -17.55 23.96 70.77
CA VAL A 97 -17.61 25.44 71.00
C VAL A 97 -16.26 25.99 71.53
N ALA A 98 -15.56 27.00 70.98
CA ALA A 98 -15.87 28.23 70.18
C ALA A 98 -14.94 28.40 68.92
N LYS A 99 -15.21 29.18 67.84
CA LYS A 99 -15.40 30.66 67.63
C LYS A 99 -14.14 31.50 67.98
N THR A 100 -13.74 32.60 67.31
CA THR A 100 -14.33 33.60 66.35
C THR A 100 -13.16 34.36 65.64
N ASP A 101 -13.20 35.20 64.58
CA ASP A 101 -14.21 35.75 63.62
C ASP A 101 -13.46 36.23 62.30
N ALA A 102 -13.96 37.22 61.54
CA ALA A 102 -13.35 37.79 60.29
C ALA A 102 -12.92 39.31 60.43
N PRO A 103 -13.37 40.38 59.68
CA PRO A 103 -14.26 40.52 58.50
C PRO A 103 -13.91 41.59 57.38
N THR A 104 -14.32 41.33 56.12
CA THR A 104 -14.89 42.28 55.09
C THR A 104 -14.10 43.43 54.41
N LYS A 105 -14.33 43.61 53.07
CA LYS A 105 -15.19 44.70 52.50
C LYS A 105 -15.49 44.59 50.97
N SER A 106 -16.56 45.29 50.55
CA SER A 106 -17.11 45.51 49.17
C SER A 106 -17.88 46.88 49.20
N PRO A 107 -18.79 47.33 48.27
CA PRO A 107 -19.32 46.79 46.99
C PRO A 107 -19.59 47.86 45.85
N THR A 108 -20.55 47.60 44.94
CA THR A 108 -21.33 48.52 44.04
C THR A 108 -20.66 49.04 42.73
N ALA A 109 -21.36 49.36 41.62
CA ALA A 109 -22.81 49.44 41.28
C ALA A 109 -23.13 49.18 39.77
N SER A 110 -24.41 49.20 39.38
CA SER A 110 -24.95 49.16 37.98
C SER A 110 -25.68 50.46 37.60
N PRO A 111 -26.01 50.72 36.30
CA PRO A 111 -27.43 50.92 35.95
C PRO A 111 -27.90 50.57 34.49
N THR A 112 -28.96 49.75 34.40
CA THR A 112 -30.27 49.99 33.73
C THR A 112 -30.41 50.56 32.28
N VAL A 113 -30.76 49.65 31.35
CA VAL A 113 -31.83 49.68 30.29
C VAL A 113 -31.97 50.81 29.25
N ALA A 114 -32.08 50.39 27.98
CA ALA A 114 -32.94 51.00 26.94
C ALA A 114 -33.67 49.90 26.13
N LYS A 115 -34.71 50.25 25.35
CA LYS A 115 -35.66 49.34 24.67
C LYS A 115 -35.69 49.57 23.14
N THR A 116 -35.90 48.50 22.36
CA THR A 116 -36.53 48.58 21.02
C THR A 116 -37.28 47.28 20.70
N ASP A 117 -38.36 47.36 19.91
CA ASP A 117 -39.33 46.28 19.69
C ASP A 117 -39.09 45.51 18.35
N PRO A 118 -39.64 44.28 18.15
CA PRO A 118 -39.27 43.40 17.04
C PRO A 118 -40.09 43.59 15.73
N PRO A 119 -39.50 43.36 14.54
CA PRO A 119 -40.23 43.40 13.27
C PRO A 119 -40.88 42.05 12.94
N THR A 120 -42.22 42.02 12.90
CA THR A 120 -42.98 40.89 12.31
C THR A 120 -43.58 41.32 10.96
N LYS A 121 -43.26 40.62 9.86
CA LYS A 121 -44.05 40.67 8.61
C LYS A 121 -44.10 39.31 7.90
N THR A 122 -45.20 39.11 7.18
CA THR A 122 -45.67 37.86 6.57
C THR A 122 -45.13 37.62 5.15
N PRO A 123 -45.16 36.36 4.65
CA PRO A 123 -44.76 36.02 3.29
C PRO A 123 -45.78 36.49 2.23
N THR A 124 -45.32 36.64 0.97
CA THR A 124 -46.15 37.08 -0.17
C THR A 124 -46.01 36.14 -1.36
N ALA A 125 -47.17 35.62 -1.81
CA ALA A 125 -47.56 34.97 -3.07
C ALA A 125 -46.51 34.60 -4.16
N SER A 126 -46.66 33.37 -4.66
CA SER A 126 -46.18 32.90 -5.98
C SER A 126 -46.94 33.54 -7.16
N PRO A 127 -46.32 33.62 -8.35
CA PRO A 127 -47.01 33.61 -9.64
C PRO A 127 -47.03 32.19 -10.27
N THR A 128 -47.83 32.00 -11.33
CA THR A 128 -48.30 30.68 -11.79
C THR A 128 -48.36 30.56 -13.31
N VAL A 129 -47.77 29.47 -13.87
CA VAL A 129 -48.05 28.82 -15.19
C VAL A 129 -47.83 29.62 -16.50
N THR A 130 -47.10 29.00 -17.44
CA THR A 130 -47.56 28.68 -18.82
C THR A 130 -46.64 27.62 -19.46
N ASP A 131 -47.22 26.66 -20.19
CA ASP A 131 -46.53 25.61 -20.95
C ASP A 131 -46.05 26.07 -22.34
N SER A 132 -45.10 25.34 -22.94
CA SER A 132 -45.11 25.06 -24.40
C SER A 132 -44.24 23.86 -24.79
N ASP A 133 -44.81 23.01 -25.63
CA ASP A 133 -44.20 22.09 -26.62
C ASP A 133 -43.14 21.03 -26.20
N ALA A 134 -43.54 19.76 -26.43
CA ALA A 134 -42.64 18.61 -26.56
C ALA A 134 -42.23 18.38 -28.03
N PRO A 135 -41.28 17.47 -28.29
CA PRO A 135 -41.58 16.46 -29.30
C PRO A 135 -41.37 15.01 -28.80
N THR A 136 -42.23 14.12 -29.29
CA THR A 136 -42.30 12.71 -28.88
C THR A 136 -41.22 11.85 -29.57
N ARG A 137 -40.62 10.90 -28.84
CA ARG A 137 -40.10 9.66 -29.42
C ARG A 137 -40.44 8.44 -28.56
N THR A 138 -41.23 7.53 -29.14
CA THR A 138 -41.59 6.23 -28.58
C THR A 138 -40.74 5.11 -29.18
N ILE A 139 -40.17 4.25 -28.35
CA ILE A 139 -39.82 2.86 -28.71
C ILE A 139 -40.37 1.96 -27.59
N THR A 140 -40.79 0.74 -27.93
CA THR A 140 -41.75 -0.03 -27.12
C THR A 140 -41.35 -1.50 -26.98
N VAL A 141 -41.70 -2.09 -25.83
CA VAL A 141 -41.67 -3.53 -25.47
C VAL A 141 -40.29 -4.16 -25.23
N ALA A 142 -40.19 -4.91 -24.13
CA ALA A 142 -39.09 -5.83 -23.83
C ALA A 142 -39.28 -7.20 -24.52
N PRO A 143 -38.44 -8.19 -24.22
CA PRO A 143 -39.02 -9.40 -23.64
C PRO A 143 -38.32 -9.88 -22.37
N THR A 144 -39.10 -10.42 -21.43
CA THR A 144 -38.61 -11.08 -20.22
C THR A 144 -38.34 -12.55 -20.48
N VAL A 145 -37.16 -13.04 -20.11
CA VAL A 145 -36.89 -14.47 -19.84
C VAL A 145 -36.08 -14.54 -18.54
N ALA A 146 -36.46 -15.45 -17.64
CA ALA A 146 -35.75 -15.68 -16.39
C ALA A 146 -35.03 -17.04 -16.42
N SER A 147 -33.91 -17.16 -15.70
CA SER A 147 -33.25 -18.43 -15.43
C SER A 147 -32.54 -18.39 -14.07
N ASP A 148 -33.13 -19.03 -13.07
CA ASP A 148 -32.53 -19.16 -11.73
C ASP A 148 -31.34 -20.12 -11.75
N ALA A 149 -30.16 -19.65 -11.33
CA ALA A 149 -29.02 -20.49 -10.98
C ALA A 149 -28.11 -19.76 -9.97
N PRO A 150 -27.93 -20.28 -8.74
CA PRO A 150 -27.03 -19.68 -7.77
C PRO A 150 -25.57 -20.12 -8.01
N SER A 151 -24.73 -19.21 -8.50
CA SER A 151 -23.27 -19.34 -8.45
C SER A 151 -22.72 -18.32 -7.45
N ALA A 152 -21.85 -18.75 -6.53
CA ALA A 152 -21.47 -17.97 -5.36
C ALA A 152 -19.96 -17.71 -5.28
N PHE A 153 -19.52 -16.61 -5.91
CA PHE A 153 -18.36 -15.81 -5.49
C PHE A 153 -18.63 -14.34 -5.84
N PRO A 154 -18.27 -13.37 -4.98
CA PRO A 154 -18.38 -11.96 -5.33
C PRO A 154 -17.27 -11.57 -6.30
N SER A 155 -17.64 -11.05 -7.47
CA SER A 155 -16.71 -10.30 -8.32
C SER A 155 -16.26 -9.05 -7.58
N VAL A 156 -14.95 -8.91 -7.36
CA VAL A 156 -14.38 -7.70 -6.77
C VAL A 156 -14.20 -6.68 -7.88
N ASP A 157 -15.24 -5.87 -8.12
CA ASP A 157 -15.12 -4.69 -8.99
C ASP A 157 -13.99 -3.79 -8.46
N LEU A 158 -13.09 -3.38 -9.37
CA LEU A 158 -12.00 -2.46 -9.09
C LEU A 158 -12.58 -1.05 -8.85
N PHE A 159 -13.02 -0.83 -7.61
CA PHE A 159 -13.80 0.33 -7.20
C PHE A 159 -12.98 1.62 -7.30
N VAL A 160 -13.15 2.35 -8.42
CA VAL A 160 -12.66 3.72 -8.59
C VAL A 160 -13.42 4.62 -7.60
N PRO A 161 -12.76 5.35 -6.69
CA PRO A 161 -13.46 6.22 -5.73
C PRO A 161 -13.94 7.50 -6.43
N THR A 162 -15.24 7.61 -6.70
CA THR A 162 -15.87 8.81 -7.31
C THR A 162 -16.61 9.71 -6.32
N ASP A 163 -16.94 9.19 -5.14
CA ASP A 163 -17.95 9.78 -4.27
C ASP A 163 -17.30 10.55 -3.10
N SER A 164 -16.88 11.79 -3.40
CA SER A 164 -16.56 12.82 -2.39
C SER A 164 -17.84 13.49 -1.85
N PRO A 165 -17.87 13.95 -0.58
CA PRO A 165 -19.03 14.61 -0.01
C PRO A 165 -19.34 15.96 -0.68
N THR A 166 -20.64 16.29 -0.77
CA THR A 166 -21.15 17.38 -1.63
C THR A 166 -21.05 18.78 -1.02
N VAL A 167 -20.21 19.62 -1.61
CA VAL A 167 -20.43 21.08 -1.73
C VAL A 167 -21.24 21.32 -3.02
N PRO A 168 -22.12 22.34 -3.13
CA PRO A 168 -23.01 22.50 -4.30
C PRO A 168 -22.27 23.05 -5.54
N ILE A 169 -21.52 22.17 -6.22
CA ILE A 169 -20.87 22.46 -7.51
C ILE A 169 -21.95 22.81 -8.55
N THR A 170 -21.71 23.85 -9.36
CA THR A 170 -22.49 24.11 -10.57
C THR A 170 -22.49 22.88 -11.48
N LYS A 171 -23.65 22.58 -12.08
CA LYS A 171 -23.95 21.25 -12.64
C LYS A 171 -23.19 20.96 -13.94
N ALA A 172 -21.91 20.60 -13.83
CA ALA A 172 -21.11 20.00 -14.89
C ALA A 172 -21.79 18.73 -15.42
N ALA A 173 -21.50 18.36 -16.68
CA ALA A 173 -21.98 17.12 -17.25
C ALA A 173 -21.31 15.95 -16.51
N THR A 174 -22.11 15.07 -15.89
CA THR A 174 -21.59 13.83 -15.32
C THR A 174 -21.00 12.98 -16.45
N CYS A 175 -19.67 12.89 -16.51
CA CYS A 175 -18.96 11.93 -17.35
C CYS A 175 -19.65 10.56 -17.22
N PRO A 176 -19.94 9.85 -18.34
CA PRO A 176 -20.66 8.59 -18.28
C PRO A 176 -19.86 7.57 -17.47
N THR A 177 -20.37 7.23 -16.29
CA THR A 177 -19.73 6.33 -15.31
C THR A 177 -19.54 4.89 -15.81
N THR A 178 -20.06 4.60 -17.01
CA THR A 178 -19.86 3.36 -17.75
C THR A 178 -19.11 3.61 -19.07
N LYS A 179 -17.89 4.17 -19.00
CA LYS A 179 -16.89 3.89 -20.07
C LYS A 179 -16.73 2.36 -20.13
N PRO A 180 -16.82 1.72 -21.30
CA PRO A 180 -16.66 0.26 -21.40
C PRO A 180 -15.25 -0.12 -20.97
N ILE A 181 -15.10 -1.27 -20.28
CA ILE A 181 -13.81 -1.78 -19.80
C ILE A 181 -12.81 -1.78 -20.97
N SER A 182 -11.69 -1.08 -20.78
CA SER A 182 -10.71 -0.87 -21.84
C SER A 182 -10.10 -2.20 -22.31
N PRO A 183 -9.87 -2.41 -23.62
CA PRO A 183 -9.14 -3.58 -24.11
C PRO A 183 -7.66 -3.63 -23.65
N LEU A 184 -7.18 -2.62 -22.92
CA LEU A 184 -5.91 -2.62 -22.20
C LEU A 184 -5.99 -3.27 -20.80
N SER A 185 -7.16 -3.38 -20.17
CA SER A 185 -7.30 -3.97 -18.82
C SER A 185 -6.80 -5.42 -18.81
N ARG A 186 -6.96 -6.08 -19.95
CA ARG A 186 -6.42 -7.40 -20.28
C ARG A 186 -4.93 -7.53 -20.05
N ASP A 187 -4.17 -6.45 -20.24
CA ASP A 187 -2.72 -6.44 -20.10
C ASP A 187 -2.27 -6.24 -18.64
N LEU A 188 -3.17 -6.46 -17.67
CA LEU A 188 -2.90 -6.59 -16.22
C LEU A 188 -2.65 -8.04 -15.81
N VAL A 189 -1.88 -8.24 -14.75
CA VAL A 189 -1.86 -9.49 -13.96
C VAL A 189 -2.36 -9.21 -12.56
N VAL A 190 -3.31 -10.01 -12.07
CA VAL A 190 -3.78 -9.97 -10.68
C VAL A 190 -3.30 -11.21 -9.95
N GLY A 191 -2.16 -11.10 -9.26
CA GLY A 191 -1.59 -12.18 -8.44
C GLY A 191 -2.15 -12.22 -7.01
N SER A 192 -2.45 -13.41 -6.51
CA SER A 192 -2.91 -13.66 -5.13
C SER A 192 -2.44 -15.02 -4.60
N GLN A 193 -2.68 -15.27 -3.30
CA GLN A 193 -2.49 -16.58 -2.68
C GLN A 193 -3.76 -16.97 -1.92
N LEU A 194 -4.43 -18.01 -2.41
CA LEU A 194 -5.74 -18.45 -1.89
C LEU A 194 -5.61 -19.17 -0.55
N ASN A 195 -4.65 -20.08 -0.46
CA ASN A 195 -4.41 -20.91 0.73
C ASN A 195 -3.07 -20.51 1.37
N GLY A 196 -3.07 -19.38 2.07
CA GLY A 196 -1.95 -18.93 2.90
C GLY A 196 -1.87 -19.72 4.22
N PRO A 197 -0.68 -19.82 4.85
CA PRO A 197 -0.55 -20.42 6.18
C PRO A 197 -1.31 -19.58 7.23
N HIS A 198 -2.13 -20.24 8.03
CA HIS A 198 -2.87 -19.58 9.11
C HIS A 198 -1.95 -19.17 10.27
N PHE A 199 -2.24 -18.02 10.88
CA PHE A 199 -1.68 -17.50 12.12
C PHE A 199 -0.16 -17.25 12.18
N GLY A 200 0.21 -15.97 12.04
CA GLY A 200 1.38 -15.38 12.72
C GLY A 200 2.75 -15.64 12.09
N SER A 201 2.91 -16.70 11.29
CA SER A 201 4.07 -16.83 10.39
C SER A 201 4.16 -15.61 9.47
N ARG A 202 5.38 -15.11 9.25
CA ARG A 202 5.64 -14.02 8.29
C ARG A 202 5.05 -14.40 6.92
N HIS A 203 4.42 -13.44 6.24
CA HIS A 203 3.63 -13.69 5.03
C HIS A 203 4.50 -14.31 3.89
N PRO A 204 3.90 -15.05 2.93
CA PRO A 204 4.60 -16.23 2.39
C PRO A 204 5.50 -16.01 1.17
N TRP A 205 5.50 -14.82 0.54
CA TRP A 205 6.15 -14.65 -0.78
C TRP A 205 7.67 -14.45 -0.70
N ALA A 206 8.20 -14.33 0.53
CA ALA A 206 9.60 -14.56 0.82
C ALA A 206 9.77 -15.06 2.26
N TRP A 207 10.04 -16.35 2.43
CA TRP A 207 10.49 -16.87 3.73
C TRP A 207 11.92 -16.38 4.02
N PRO A 208 12.17 -15.65 5.12
CA PRO A 208 13.43 -14.93 5.31
C PRO A 208 14.52 -15.80 5.91
N LYS A 209 15.78 -15.58 5.50
CA LYS A 209 17.02 -16.19 6.04
C LYS A 209 17.42 -15.66 7.42
N ALA A 210 16.42 -15.43 8.27
CA ALA A 210 16.59 -15.19 9.69
C ALA A 210 17.05 -16.48 10.36
N SER A 211 18.35 -16.59 10.66
CA SER A 211 18.85 -17.67 11.52
C SER A 211 18.05 -17.69 12.84
N ASN A 212 17.70 -18.88 13.34
CA ASN A 212 16.80 -19.04 14.50
C ASN A 212 17.29 -18.38 15.81
N ARG A 213 18.49 -17.79 15.82
CA ARG A 213 18.96 -16.85 16.85
C ARG A 213 17.99 -15.68 17.08
N GLU A 214 17.22 -15.24 16.08
CA GLU A 214 16.26 -14.14 16.26
C GLU A 214 14.89 -14.59 16.79
N CYS A 215 14.39 -15.79 16.44
CA CYS A 215 13.28 -16.42 17.16
C CYS A 215 13.63 -16.59 18.66
N GLY A 216 14.91 -16.84 18.98
CA GLY A 216 15.41 -16.89 20.35
C GLY A 216 15.56 -15.54 21.07
N ARG A 217 15.44 -14.39 20.39
CA ARG A 217 15.66 -13.06 21.04
C ARG A 217 14.46 -12.55 21.83
N PHE A 218 13.27 -13.05 21.58
CA PHE A 218 12.05 -12.75 22.36
C PHE A 218 11.73 -13.84 23.39
N ALA A 219 12.68 -14.77 23.64
CA ALA A 219 12.49 -15.93 24.49
C ALA A 219 12.69 -15.68 26.01
N GLY A 220 13.09 -14.47 26.40
CA GLY A 220 13.45 -14.11 27.77
C GLY A 220 12.58 -13.01 28.36
N VAL A 221 11.35 -13.34 28.76
CA VAL A 221 10.52 -12.57 29.70
C VAL A 221 10.00 -13.55 30.75
N ASP A 222 9.96 -13.12 32.01
CA ASP A 222 10.01 -14.03 33.17
C ASP A 222 8.66 -14.69 33.54
N THR A 223 8.75 -15.64 34.47
CA THR A 223 7.84 -16.71 34.82
C THR A 223 6.62 -16.31 35.66
N THR A 224 5.94 -15.20 35.34
CA THR A 224 4.72 -14.77 36.04
C THR A 224 3.58 -14.29 35.14
N GLY A 225 2.47 -15.03 35.14
CA GLY A 225 1.11 -14.48 35.09
C GLY A 225 0.51 -14.07 33.73
N THR A 226 -0.63 -14.69 33.39
CA THR A 226 -1.75 -14.09 32.60
C THR A 226 -1.43 -13.43 31.24
N GLY A 227 -1.26 -14.26 30.21
CA GLY A 227 -1.95 -14.09 28.92
C GLY A 227 -1.68 -12.83 28.08
N ALA A 228 -0.52 -12.77 27.39
CA ALA A 228 -0.30 -11.85 26.26
C ALA A 228 0.66 -12.36 25.16
N TYR A 229 1.33 -13.52 25.35
CA TYR A 229 2.53 -13.88 24.59
C TYR A 229 2.30 -15.04 23.61
N ALA A 230 1.64 -14.75 22.48
CA ALA A 230 1.59 -15.66 21.34
C ALA A 230 2.92 -15.64 20.56
N TRP A 231 3.72 -16.71 20.66
CA TRP A 231 5.00 -16.86 19.95
C TRP A 231 4.80 -17.44 18.53
N PRO A 232 5.14 -16.71 17.45
CA PRO A 232 4.98 -17.19 16.08
C PRO A 232 6.28 -17.78 15.51
N CYS A 233 6.82 -18.81 16.18
CA CYS A 233 7.90 -19.65 15.63
C CYS A 233 7.53 -21.15 15.63
N TYR A 234 6.24 -21.49 15.89
CA TYR A 234 5.75 -22.86 15.96
C TYR A 234 5.21 -23.36 14.62
N VAL A 235 6.10 -23.57 13.66
CA VAL A 235 5.79 -24.05 12.30
C VAL A 235 5.47 -25.56 12.33
N LYS A 236 4.28 -25.92 12.81
CA LYS A 236 3.69 -27.27 12.75
C LYS A 236 2.71 -27.38 11.55
N PRO A 237 2.25 -28.58 11.14
CA PRO A 237 1.91 -28.87 9.72
C PRO A 237 0.55 -28.32 9.20
N GLN A 238 0.28 -27.04 9.42
CA GLN A 238 -0.83 -26.28 8.85
C GLN A 238 -0.46 -25.69 7.47
N PHE A 239 0.31 -26.44 6.67
CA PHE A 239 0.97 -25.99 5.43
C PHE A 239 0.55 -26.83 4.21
N ASN A 240 -0.60 -27.48 4.27
CA ASN A 240 -1.14 -28.24 3.15
C ASN A 240 -1.90 -27.30 2.19
N ASP A 241 -2.07 -27.77 0.95
CA ASP A 241 -2.93 -27.19 -0.07
C ASP A 241 -2.64 -25.72 -0.44
N ARG A 242 -1.41 -25.22 -0.23
CA ARG A 242 -1.04 -23.84 -0.62
C ARG A 242 -1.16 -23.66 -2.13
N VAL A 243 -1.86 -22.62 -2.57
CA VAL A 243 -2.13 -22.28 -3.97
C VAL A 243 -1.84 -20.81 -4.22
N LEU A 244 -1.00 -20.51 -5.22
CA LEU A 244 -1.00 -19.20 -5.89
C LEU A 244 -2.10 -19.17 -6.93
N ASN A 245 -2.73 -18.02 -7.14
CA ASN A 245 -3.59 -17.76 -8.28
C ASN A 245 -3.12 -16.48 -8.99
N PHE A 246 -3.16 -16.48 -10.32
CA PHE A 246 -2.89 -15.31 -11.14
C PHE A 246 -3.97 -15.22 -12.21
N ASP A 247 -4.76 -14.16 -12.15
CA ASP A 247 -5.91 -13.97 -13.05
C ASP A 247 -5.61 -12.82 -14.03
N SER A 248 -6.06 -13.01 -15.28
CA SER A 248 -6.05 -11.99 -16.33
C SER A 248 -7.26 -12.20 -17.24
N ALA A 249 -7.55 -11.21 -18.10
CA ALA A 249 -8.59 -11.39 -19.11
C ALA A 249 -8.25 -12.46 -20.17
N TYR A 250 -7.00 -12.96 -20.26
CA TYR A 250 -6.63 -14.02 -21.19
C TYR A 250 -6.68 -15.41 -20.54
N MET A 251 -6.25 -15.53 -19.29
CA MET A 251 -6.12 -16.82 -18.60
C MET A 251 -6.18 -16.69 -17.07
N ASN A 252 -6.61 -17.76 -16.42
CA ASN A 252 -6.44 -17.98 -14.99
C ASN A 252 -5.34 -19.02 -14.78
N PHE A 253 -4.42 -18.79 -13.85
CA PHE A 253 -3.27 -19.65 -13.59
C PHE A 253 -3.11 -19.97 -12.10
N GLN A 254 -3.26 -21.25 -11.75
CA GLN A 254 -3.08 -21.76 -10.39
C GLN A 254 -1.78 -22.56 -10.24
N PHE A 255 -1.09 -22.40 -9.11
CA PHE A 255 0.10 -23.18 -8.75
C PHE A 255 -0.02 -23.75 -7.32
N ALA A 256 -0.22 -25.06 -7.21
CA ALA A 256 -0.51 -25.79 -5.99
C ALA A 256 0.74 -26.51 -5.42
N PHE A 257 1.50 -25.81 -4.57
CA PHE A 257 2.79 -26.26 -4.06
C PHE A 257 2.78 -27.67 -3.42
N ASP A 258 1.75 -27.95 -2.61
CA ASP A 258 1.71 -29.17 -1.79
C ASP A 258 1.10 -30.37 -2.53
N LYS A 259 0.41 -30.13 -3.65
CA LYS A 259 -0.13 -31.16 -4.54
C LYS A 259 0.90 -31.59 -5.57
N GLY A 260 2.12 -31.86 -5.11
CA GLY A 260 3.25 -32.25 -5.98
C GLY A 260 3.73 -31.13 -6.92
N MET A 261 3.54 -29.86 -6.54
CA MET A 261 3.79 -28.68 -7.39
C MET A 261 2.98 -28.70 -8.71
N GLU A 262 1.81 -29.32 -8.70
CA GLU A 262 0.81 -29.22 -9.77
C GLU A 262 0.47 -27.75 -10.04
N ALA A 263 0.24 -27.44 -11.30
CA ALA A 263 -0.31 -26.16 -11.72
C ALA A 263 -1.39 -26.40 -12.78
N THR A 264 -2.17 -25.36 -13.08
CA THR A 264 -3.26 -25.41 -14.05
C THR A 264 -3.38 -24.05 -14.71
N ILE A 265 -3.44 -24.03 -16.04
CA ILE A 265 -3.73 -22.85 -16.85
C ILE A 265 -5.09 -23.09 -17.50
N THR A 266 -6.01 -22.14 -17.39
CA THR A 266 -7.25 -22.16 -18.18
C THR A 266 -7.36 -20.85 -18.93
N LEU A 267 -8.01 -20.86 -20.10
CA LEU A 267 -8.55 -19.63 -20.65
C LEU A 267 -9.51 -19.00 -19.62
N SER A 268 -9.61 -17.68 -19.62
CA SER A 268 -10.60 -16.94 -18.84
C SER A 268 -12.00 -17.12 -19.43
N ASP A 269 -13.05 -16.72 -18.69
CA ASP A 269 -14.41 -16.67 -19.23
C ASP A 269 -14.59 -15.55 -20.29
N GLU A 270 -13.70 -14.56 -20.33
CA GLU A 270 -13.63 -13.57 -21.42
C GLU A 270 -13.04 -14.15 -22.73
N ALA A 271 -12.14 -15.14 -22.62
CA ALA A 271 -11.38 -15.70 -23.72
C ALA A 271 -12.15 -16.81 -24.45
N VAL A 272 -13.13 -16.42 -25.26
CA VAL A 272 -14.02 -17.31 -26.04
C VAL A 272 -13.24 -18.42 -26.77
N PRO A 273 -13.32 -19.68 -26.29
CA PRO A 273 -12.44 -20.74 -26.79
C PRO A 273 -12.76 -21.17 -28.24
N ALA A 274 -11.73 -21.50 -29.02
CA ALA A 274 -11.93 -22.08 -30.37
C ALA A 274 -12.63 -23.46 -30.34
N ALA A 275 -12.43 -24.19 -29.24
CA ALA A 275 -13.21 -25.32 -28.75
C ALA A 275 -13.01 -25.34 -27.22
N SER A 276 -13.89 -25.97 -26.44
CA SER A 276 -13.84 -25.93 -24.96
C SER A 276 -12.52 -26.47 -24.38
N SER A 277 -11.54 -25.58 -24.15
CA SER A 277 -10.12 -25.91 -23.95
C SER A 277 -9.63 -25.56 -22.54
N THR A 278 -10.08 -26.35 -21.57
CA THR A 278 -9.41 -26.45 -20.25
C THR A 278 -8.06 -27.15 -20.44
N THR A 279 -7.02 -26.40 -20.84
CA THR A 279 -5.67 -26.96 -21.02
C THR A 279 -4.97 -27.10 -19.66
N SER A 280 -5.41 -28.08 -18.86
CA SER A 280 -4.74 -28.51 -17.63
C SER A 280 -3.34 -29.08 -17.93
N VAL A 281 -2.39 -28.18 -18.19
CA VAL A 281 -0.96 -28.46 -18.21
C VAL A 281 -0.59 -28.95 -16.82
N SER A 282 -0.43 -30.26 -16.63
CA SER A 282 0.04 -30.80 -15.36
C SER A 282 1.57 -30.76 -15.36
N PHE A 283 2.16 -29.92 -14.51
CA PHE A 283 3.60 -29.58 -14.58
C PHE A 283 4.50 -30.79 -14.23
N PHE A 284 3.91 -31.81 -13.60
CA PHE A 284 4.52 -33.09 -13.26
C PHE A 284 3.50 -34.22 -13.51
N PRO A 285 3.89 -35.38 -14.07
CA PRO A 285 2.98 -36.27 -14.77
C PRO A 285 2.02 -37.04 -13.87
N SER A 286 0.73 -36.74 -14.03
CA SER A 286 -0.41 -37.49 -13.52
C SER A 286 -0.52 -38.88 -14.19
N GLY A 287 0.33 -39.82 -13.77
CA GLY A 287 0.34 -41.19 -14.30
C GLY A 287 1.46 -42.10 -13.76
N GLY A 288 2.56 -41.53 -13.25
CA GLY A 288 3.51 -42.29 -12.43
C GLY A 288 2.91 -42.65 -11.07
N SER A 289 3.39 -43.71 -10.42
CA SER A 289 2.98 -44.03 -9.05
C SER A 289 3.28 -42.85 -8.10
N ALA A 290 2.48 -42.68 -7.03
CA ALA A 290 2.52 -41.54 -6.10
C ALA A 290 3.85 -41.31 -5.34
N THR A 291 4.86 -42.13 -5.62
CA THR A 291 6.26 -42.00 -5.25
C THR A 291 7.04 -40.92 -6.02
N THR A 292 6.53 -40.42 -7.16
CA THR A 292 7.40 -39.99 -8.27
C THR A 292 7.23 -38.53 -8.74
N ALA A 293 6.38 -37.72 -8.09
CA ALA A 293 6.27 -36.28 -8.40
C ALA A 293 7.42 -35.46 -7.76
N CYS A 294 7.71 -34.29 -8.33
CA CYS A 294 8.61 -33.33 -7.69
C CYS A 294 8.03 -32.81 -6.36
N LYS A 295 8.92 -32.47 -5.43
CA LYS A 295 8.52 -32.02 -4.09
C LYS A 295 9.32 -30.78 -3.67
N PRO A 296 8.69 -29.80 -3.00
CA PRO A 296 9.44 -28.79 -2.26
C PRO A 296 10.30 -29.50 -1.20
N PRO A 297 11.49 -28.97 -0.86
CA PRO A 297 12.38 -29.60 0.11
C PRO A 297 11.69 -29.76 1.46
N THR A 298 11.98 -30.89 2.12
CA THR A 298 11.38 -31.25 3.40
C THR A 298 11.71 -30.24 4.49
N VAL A 299 10.71 -29.93 5.32
CA VAL A 299 10.66 -28.87 6.35
C VAL A 299 11.63 -29.07 7.55
N GLY A 300 12.76 -29.76 7.36
CA GLY A 300 13.82 -29.95 8.34
C GLY A 300 15.10 -29.14 8.06
N SER A 301 15.37 -28.77 6.81
CA SER A 301 16.62 -28.11 6.39
C SER A 301 16.47 -26.58 6.26
N TRP A 302 16.24 -25.90 7.39
CA TRP A 302 15.98 -24.46 7.53
C TRP A 302 17.13 -23.50 7.11
N SER A 303 18.10 -23.95 6.31
CA SER A 303 19.27 -23.18 5.89
C SER A 303 19.08 -22.39 4.60
N ASN A 304 18.24 -22.88 3.68
CA ASN A 304 17.96 -22.30 2.36
C ASN A 304 16.45 -22.28 2.11
N TYR A 305 16.00 -21.48 1.14
CA TYR A 305 14.59 -21.06 1.03
C TYR A 305 14.03 -21.40 -0.35
N PRO A 306 13.04 -22.31 -0.44
CA PRO A 306 12.71 -22.97 -1.69
C PRO A 306 11.88 -22.14 -2.66
N ILE A 307 11.39 -20.96 -2.25
CA ILE A 307 10.55 -20.09 -3.06
C ILE A 307 10.87 -18.63 -2.69
N ARG A 308 11.09 -17.79 -3.69
CA ARG A 308 11.45 -16.38 -3.57
C ARG A 308 10.73 -15.56 -4.65
N LEU A 309 10.01 -14.50 -4.25
CA LEU A 309 9.48 -13.50 -5.18
C LEU A 309 10.62 -12.58 -5.65
N VAL A 310 10.80 -12.47 -6.97
CA VAL A 310 11.87 -11.68 -7.61
C VAL A 310 11.33 -10.32 -8.11
N ARG A 311 10.12 -10.31 -8.68
CA ARG A 311 9.40 -9.12 -9.22
C ARG A 311 7.88 -9.34 -9.11
N SER A 312 7.08 -8.29 -8.98
CA SER A 312 5.63 -8.41 -8.78
C SER A 312 4.89 -7.10 -9.07
N GLY A 313 4.12 -7.04 -10.17
CA GLY A 313 3.25 -5.90 -10.48
C GLY A 313 2.67 -5.95 -11.89
N ARG A 314 2.00 -4.84 -12.28
CA ARG A 314 1.22 -4.58 -13.52
C ARG A 314 1.36 -5.58 -14.68
N TYR A 315 2.59 -5.85 -15.14
CA TYR A 315 2.90 -6.66 -16.33
C TYR A 315 3.62 -7.98 -16.05
N LEU A 316 4.14 -8.20 -14.84
CA LEU A 316 5.00 -9.34 -14.51
C LEU A 316 5.02 -9.67 -13.02
N HIS A 317 4.71 -10.93 -12.70
CA HIS A 317 5.17 -11.59 -11.47
C HIS A 317 6.26 -12.60 -11.82
N HIS A 318 7.41 -12.52 -11.16
CA HIS A 318 8.56 -13.41 -11.37
C HIS A 318 8.93 -14.08 -10.04
N TRP A 319 8.89 -15.41 -10.03
CA TRP A 319 9.15 -16.29 -8.91
C TRP A 319 10.32 -17.22 -9.21
N TYR A 320 11.11 -17.53 -8.19
CA TYR A 320 12.27 -18.43 -8.31
C TYR A 320 12.30 -19.41 -7.13
N PHE A 321 12.68 -20.65 -7.41
CA PHE A 321 12.49 -21.80 -6.55
C PHE A 321 13.81 -22.57 -6.39
N GLU A 322 14.11 -23.03 -5.18
CA GLU A 322 15.39 -23.68 -4.82
C GLU A 322 15.20 -25.06 -4.17
N GLU A 323 16.21 -25.90 -4.32
CA GLU A 323 16.31 -27.24 -3.70
C GLU A 323 15.10 -28.14 -3.98
N VAL A 324 14.44 -27.95 -5.13
CA VAL A 324 13.31 -28.75 -5.58
C VAL A 324 13.81 -30.17 -5.86
N ASN A 325 13.20 -31.17 -5.23
CA ASN A 325 13.59 -32.57 -5.40
C ASN A 325 12.73 -33.22 -6.48
N CYS A 326 13.33 -33.50 -7.63
CA CYS A 326 12.69 -34.11 -8.81
C CYS A 326 13.36 -35.44 -9.15
N ASN A 327 12.58 -36.50 -9.42
CA ASN A 327 13.05 -37.83 -9.85
C ASN A 327 14.18 -38.46 -8.99
N GLY A 328 14.35 -38.04 -7.73
CA GLY A 328 15.44 -38.52 -6.87
C GLY A 328 16.79 -37.81 -7.07
N ALA A 329 16.86 -36.78 -7.92
CA ALA A 329 17.98 -35.84 -7.96
C ALA A 329 18.01 -35.03 -6.65
N GLN A 330 18.82 -35.47 -5.70
CA GLN A 330 18.83 -34.92 -4.35
C GLN A 330 19.31 -33.46 -4.31
N GLY A 331 18.38 -32.54 -4.05
CA GLY A 331 18.63 -31.20 -3.49
C GLY A 331 19.15 -30.13 -4.46
N ASP A 332 19.26 -30.40 -5.76
CA ASP A 332 20.07 -29.54 -6.66
C ASP A 332 19.36 -29.07 -7.94
N THR A 333 18.03 -29.22 -8.01
CA THR A 333 17.20 -28.60 -9.07
C THR A 333 16.59 -27.28 -8.58
N ARG A 334 16.56 -26.30 -9.47
CA ARG A 334 15.96 -24.97 -9.28
C ARG A 334 14.91 -24.76 -10.37
N VAL A 335 13.83 -24.06 -10.05
CA VAL A 335 12.77 -23.69 -11.00
C VAL A 335 12.62 -22.18 -11.02
N GLU A 336 12.26 -21.60 -12.15
CA GLU A 336 11.95 -20.19 -12.35
C GLU A 336 10.58 -20.11 -13.05
N MET A 337 9.74 -19.15 -12.65
CA MET A 337 8.39 -18.97 -13.18
C MET A 337 8.13 -17.48 -13.40
N LYS A 338 7.76 -17.11 -14.63
CA LYS A 338 7.37 -15.73 -14.98
C LYS A 338 5.93 -15.75 -15.47
N VAL A 339 5.05 -15.03 -14.79
CA VAL A 339 3.64 -14.88 -15.16
C VAL A 339 3.43 -13.46 -15.67
N THR A 340 2.95 -13.37 -16.90
CA THR A 340 2.50 -12.15 -17.58
C THR A 340 1.04 -12.34 -18.01
N PRO A 341 0.30 -11.29 -18.43
CA PRO A 341 -1.14 -11.40 -18.63
C PRO A 341 -1.53 -12.49 -19.63
N ASP A 342 -0.71 -12.61 -20.66
CA ASP A 342 -0.81 -13.45 -21.85
C ASP A 342 -0.10 -14.82 -21.73
N CYS A 343 0.81 -15.01 -20.77
CA CYS A 343 1.72 -16.17 -20.77
C CYS A 343 2.29 -16.57 -19.39
N VAL A 344 2.61 -17.85 -19.24
CA VAL A 344 3.46 -18.40 -18.18
C VAL A 344 4.74 -18.97 -18.79
N GLU A 345 5.90 -18.42 -18.42
CA GLU A 345 7.22 -18.99 -18.74
C GLU A 345 7.78 -19.78 -17.57
N LEU A 346 8.40 -20.93 -17.85
CA LEU A 346 9.02 -21.83 -16.88
C LEU A 346 10.43 -22.16 -17.31
N TYR A 347 11.34 -22.21 -16.34
CA TYR A 347 12.72 -22.62 -16.56
C TYR A 347 13.14 -23.59 -15.46
N SER A 348 13.97 -24.57 -15.82
CA SER A 348 14.54 -25.55 -14.89
C SER A 348 16.05 -25.56 -15.03
N VAL A 349 16.75 -25.64 -13.90
CA VAL A 349 18.21 -25.63 -13.81
C VAL A 349 18.70 -26.69 -12.82
N SER A 350 19.62 -27.55 -13.23
CA SER A 350 20.25 -28.56 -12.37
C SER A 350 21.77 -28.37 -12.31
N ASN A 351 22.33 -28.10 -11.12
CA ASN A 351 23.76 -27.78 -10.98
C ASN A 351 24.67 -29.03 -11.08
N GLN A 352 24.10 -30.25 -11.01
CA GLN A 352 24.81 -31.50 -11.31
C GLN A 352 25.07 -31.69 -12.81
N GLY A 353 24.45 -30.86 -13.66
CA GLY A 353 24.60 -30.87 -15.11
C GLY A 353 23.92 -32.05 -15.81
N ALA A 354 23.65 -31.87 -17.10
CA ALA A 354 23.24 -32.88 -18.10
C ALA A 354 22.03 -33.79 -17.82
N GLN A 355 21.43 -33.80 -16.62
CA GLN A 355 20.23 -34.58 -16.35
C GLN A 355 19.07 -34.03 -17.19
N THR A 356 18.61 -34.84 -18.13
CA THR A 356 17.43 -34.53 -18.96
C THR A 356 16.19 -34.40 -18.06
N MET A 357 15.23 -33.57 -18.47
CA MET A 357 13.94 -33.40 -17.78
C MET A 357 13.03 -34.62 -17.97
N SER A 358 13.52 -35.77 -17.52
CA SER A 358 12.88 -37.08 -17.54
C SER A 358 11.57 -37.11 -16.75
N TRP A 359 11.36 -36.13 -15.86
CA TRP A 359 10.13 -35.92 -15.10
C TRP A 359 9.00 -35.28 -15.89
N LEU A 360 9.25 -34.55 -16.98
CA LEU A 360 8.16 -33.98 -17.78
C LEU A 360 7.35 -35.04 -18.53
N ASP A 361 6.14 -34.71 -18.96
CA ASP A 361 5.33 -35.64 -19.76
C ASP A 361 5.90 -35.81 -21.19
N SER A 362 5.40 -36.77 -21.96
CA SER A 362 5.90 -37.05 -23.32
C SER A 362 5.66 -35.92 -24.31
N SER A 363 4.51 -35.24 -24.23
CA SER A 363 4.14 -34.10 -25.09
C SER A 363 4.96 -32.85 -24.78
N THR A 364 5.34 -32.61 -23.52
CA THR A 364 6.34 -31.58 -23.20
C THR A 364 7.72 -31.95 -23.71
N LYS A 365 8.16 -33.21 -23.51
CA LYS A 365 9.50 -33.70 -23.90
C LYS A 365 9.79 -33.56 -25.40
N ASP A 366 8.87 -33.96 -26.27
CA ASP A 366 9.10 -33.95 -27.72
C ASP A 366 9.29 -32.52 -28.27
N ASN A 367 8.77 -31.52 -27.55
CA ASN A 367 8.94 -30.09 -27.86
C ASN A 367 10.16 -29.48 -27.14
N LEU A 368 10.60 -30.03 -26.01
CA LEU A 368 11.64 -29.42 -25.16
C LEU A 368 13.06 -29.86 -25.54
N HIS A 369 13.73 -28.98 -26.28
CA HIS A 369 15.17 -29.05 -26.51
C HIS A 369 15.98 -28.83 -25.21
N GLY A 370 16.07 -29.88 -24.39
CA GLY A 370 16.92 -29.87 -23.21
C GLY A 370 18.40 -29.76 -23.57
N SER A 371 19.11 -28.82 -22.94
CA SER A 371 20.57 -28.76 -23.10
C SER A 371 21.24 -30.01 -22.53
N SER A 372 22.37 -30.41 -23.12
CA SER A 372 23.31 -31.37 -22.51
C SER A 372 24.00 -30.83 -21.24
N LYS A 373 23.52 -29.72 -20.67
CA LYS A 373 24.10 -29.04 -19.51
C LYS A 373 23.10 -28.74 -18.39
N GLY A 374 21.87 -29.24 -18.46
CA GLY A 374 20.90 -29.20 -17.35
C GLY A 374 20.07 -27.91 -17.23
N PHE A 375 20.09 -27.05 -18.25
CA PHE A 375 19.14 -25.95 -18.45
C PHE A 375 18.10 -26.28 -19.54
N ALA A 376 16.85 -25.85 -19.33
CA ALA A 376 15.79 -25.79 -20.34
C ALA A 376 14.61 -24.92 -19.86
N GLY A 377 13.71 -24.53 -20.77
CA GLY A 377 12.48 -23.82 -20.42
C GLY A 377 11.37 -23.91 -21.48
N VAL A 378 10.14 -23.58 -21.08
CA VAL A 378 8.93 -23.61 -21.91
C VAL A 378 8.08 -22.37 -21.59
N SER A 379 7.43 -21.78 -22.59
CA SER A 379 6.39 -20.78 -22.39
C SER A 379 5.05 -21.29 -22.88
N TYR A 380 4.03 -21.20 -22.03
CA TYR A 380 2.63 -21.41 -22.39
C TYR A 380 2.01 -20.03 -22.57
N CYS A 381 1.50 -19.73 -23.76
CA CYS A 381 0.95 -18.42 -24.10
C CYS A 381 -0.45 -18.56 -24.69
N VAL A 382 -1.35 -17.65 -24.34
CA VAL A 382 -2.64 -17.52 -24.99
C VAL A 382 -2.44 -16.91 -26.37
N ARG A 383 -3.03 -17.51 -27.40
CA ARG A 383 -3.06 -17.03 -28.78
C ARG A 383 -4.52 -16.94 -29.22
N CYS A 384 -4.95 -15.77 -29.71
CA CYS A 384 -6.33 -15.54 -30.15
C CYS A 384 -6.41 -15.22 -31.65
N ASN A 385 -7.44 -15.71 -32.33
CA ASN A 385 -7.59 -15.52 -33.77
C ASN A 385 -7.82 -14.04 -34.17
N SER A 386 -8.41 -13.22 -33.30
CA SER A 386 -8.53 -11.77 -33.50
C SER A 386 -7.15 -11.09 -33.66
N GLU A 387 -6.17 -11.46 -32.83
CA GLU A 387 -4.79 -10.95 -32.88
C GLU A 387 -3.97 -11.46 -34.08
N LEU A 388 -4.39 -12.56 -34.71
CA LEU A 388 -3.76 -13.12 -35.89
C LEU A 388 -4.33 -12.54 -37.18
N ASN A 389 -5.65 -12.33 -37.24
CA ASN A 389 -6.35 -11.92 -38.46
C ASN A 389 -6.39 -10.39 -38.64
N GLY A 390 -6.32 -9.60 -37.55
CA GLY A 390 -6.36 -8.13 -37.61
C GLY A 390 -7.62 -7.57 -38.28
N SER A 391 -8.72 -8.33 -38.24
CA SER A 391 -9.98 -8.02 -38.96
C SER A 391 -10.91 -7.07 -38.19
N SER A 392 -10.55 -6.68 -36.97
CA SER A 392 -11.25 -5.70 -36.17
C SER A 392 -10.84 -4.27 -36.57
N SER A 393 -11.72 -3.59 -37.32
CA SER A 393 -11.76 -2.13 -37.30
C SER A 393 -12.06 -1.68 -35.87
N ASN A 394 -11.04 -1.18 -35.17
CA ASN A 394 -11.05 -0.56 -33.84
C ASN A 394 -11.45 -1.47 -32.65
N ASN A 395 -12.27 -2.50 -32.88
CA ASN A 395 -12.84 -3.35 -31.85
C ASN A 395 -11.89 -4.49 -31.44
N ASP A 396 -10.87 -4.16 -30.66
CA ASP A 396 -10.06 -5.12 -29.88
C ASP A 396 -10.87 -5.88 -28.80
N GLN A 397 -12.20 -5.71 -28.74
CA GLN A 397 -13.05 -6.26 -27.69
C GLN A 397 -13.28 -7.78 -27.76
N GLU A 398 -13.09 -8.45 -28.90
CA GLU A 398 -13.24 -9.90 -28.97
C GLU A 398 -11.94 -10.68 -28.74
N LEU A 399 -11.88 -11.43 -27.64
CA LEU A 399 -10.96 -12.57 -27.47
C LEU A 399 -11.56 -13.82 -28.13
N SER A 400 -11.85 -13.74 -29.43
CA SER A 400 -12.54 -14.82 -30.17
C SER A 400 -11.57 -15.87 -30.73
N GLY A 401 -11.89 -17.13 -30.45
CA GLY A 401 -11.13 -18.29 -30.92
C GLY A 401 -9.74 -18.37 -30.30
N CYS A 402 -9.65 -18.23 -28.97
CA CYS A 402 -8.39 -18.37 -28.24
C CYS A 402 -8.01 -19.84 -27.99
N GLU A 403 -6.70 -20.09 -27.88
CA GLU A 403 -6.08 -21.36 -27.50
C GLU A 403 -4.80 -21.11 -26.68
N ILE A 404 -4.35 -22.12 -25.93
CA ILE A 404 -3.07 -22.07 -25.20
C ILE A 404 -1.99 -22.79 -26.05
N VAL A 405 -1.01 -22.01 -26.52
CA VAL A 405 0.11 -22.48 -27.34
C VAL A 405 1.34 -22.68 -26.46
N GLN A 406 1.85 -23.91 -26.45
CA GLN A 406 3.16 -24.22 -25.88
C GLN A 406 4.27 -23.83 -26.89
N THR A 407 5.27 -23.07 -26.44
CA THR A 407 6.48 -22.79 -27.22
C THR A 407 7.75 -23.19 -26.45
N PRO A 408 8.71 -23.90 -27.07
CA PRO A 408 9.99 -24.21 -26.44
C PRO A 408 10.86 -22.95 -26.28
N ILE A 409 11.47 -22.77 -25.10
CA ILE A 409 12.53 -21.78 -24.92
C ILE A 409 13.86 -22.47 -25.25
N GLN A 410 14.51 -22.00 -26.31
CA GLN A 410 15.73 -22.64 -26.82
C GLN A 410 16.87 -22.59 -25.78
N PRO A 411 17.63 -23.70 -25.60
CA PRO A 411 18.69 -23.80 -24.59
C PRO A 411 19.90 -22.92 -24.91
N ASP A 412 20.02 -22.45 -26.15
CA ASP A 412 21.17 -21.73 -26.70
C ASP A 412 21.41 -20.33 -26.09
N CYS A 413 20.45 -19.81 -25.30
CA CYS A 413 20.52 -18.50 -24.66
C CYS A 413 20.07 -18.61 -23.19
N CYS A 414 20.84 -19.29 -22.35
CA CYS A 414 20.59 -19.35 -20.90
C CYS A 414 20.49 -17.92 -20.31
N PRO A 415 19.30 -17.47 -19.83
CA PRO A 415 19.06 -16.05 -19.54
C PRO A 415 19.74 -15.57 -18.25
N LEU A 416 20.18 -16.51 -17.41
CA LEU A 416 20.68 -16.35 -16.05
C LEU A 416 22.10 -15.75 -16.02
N ALA A 417 22.16 -14.47 -16.39
CA ALA A 417 23.36 -13.65 -16.39
C ALA A 417 23.96 -13.38 -15.00
N SER A 418 23.16 -13.53 -13.93
CA SER A 418 23.64 -13.38 -12.56
C SER A 418 24.65 -14.49 -12.25
N THR A 419 25.94 -14.16 -12.37
CA THR A 419 27.01 -14.94 -11.77
C THR A 419 26.78 -14.99 -10.27
N ASN A 420 26.88 -16.16 -9.67
CA ASN A 420 27.01 -16.26 -8.22
C ASN A 420 28.28 -15.52 -7.74
N GLY A 421 28.46 -15.39 -6.42
CA GLY A 421 29.62 -14.71 -5.83
C GLY A 421 31.01 -15.34 -6.08
N SER A 422 31.13 -16.37 -6.93
CA SER A 422 32.40 -16.90 -7.45
C SER A 422 32.67 -16.57 -8.93
N GLY A 423 31.72 -15.93 -9.64
CA GLY A 423 31.86 -15.58 -11.05
C GLY A 423 31.36 -16.64 -12.03
N SER A 424 30.73 -17.72 -11.54
CA SER A 424 30.13 -18.75 -12.39
C SER A 424 28.64 -18.48 -12.64
N THR A 425 28.21 -18.59 -13.91
CA THR A 425 26.79 -18.61 -14.29
C THR A 425 26.19 -19.99 -13.96
N LEU A 426 24.89 -20.07 -13.64
CA LEU A 426 24.22 -21.37 -13.40
C LEU A 426 24.19 -22.27 -14.65
N CYS A 427 24.46 -21.71 -15.82
CA CYS A 427 24.60 -22.39 -17.09
C CYS A 427 25.89 -23.24 -17.17
N GLY A 428 26.88 -22.99 -16.30
CA GLY A 428 28.21 -23.60 -16.33
C GLY A 428 29.27 -22.74 -17.03
N SER A 429 30.55 -22.95 -16.71
CA SER A 429 31.67 -22.06 -17.04
C SER A 429 31.97 -21.83 -18.53
N GLU A 430 31.39 -22.63 -19.43
CA GLU A 430 31.54 -22.46 -20.88
C GLU A 430 30.48 -21.52 -21.49
N TRP A 431 29.44 -21.15 -20.74
CA TRP A 431 28.40 -20.22 -21.17
C TRP A 431 28.72 -18.80 -20.72
N SER A 432 29.17 -17.98 -21.66
CA SER A 432 29.35 -16.54 -21.48
C SER A 432 28.41 -15.77 -22.42
N GLN A 433 28.02 -14.55 -22.04
CA GLN A 433 27.07 -13.76 -22.86
C GLN A 433 27.59 -13.48 -24.27
N THR A 434 28.90 -13.53 -24.49
CA THR A 434 29.57 -13.37 -25.79
C THR A 434 29.51 -14.60 -26.70
N THR A 435 29.11 -15.78 -26.22
CA THR A 435 28.83 -16.95 -27.07
C THR A 435 27.38 -17.00 -27.57
N CYS A 436 26.47 -16.23 -26.96
CA CYS A 436 25.10 -16.04 -27.45
C CYS A 436 25.12 -15.11 -28.68
N SER A 437 25.29 -15.65 -29.88
CA SER A 437 25.38 -14.84 -31.10
C SER A 437 24.05 -14.14 -31.40
N ALA A 438 24.02 -12.81 -31.35
CA ALA A 438 22.82 -11.99 -31.62
C ALA A 438 22.23 -12.15 -33.05
N SER A 439 22.93 -12.84 -33.95
CA SER A 439 22.41 -13.31 -35.25
C SER A 439 21.39 -14.46 -35.14
N LYS A 440 21.26 -15.13 -33.98
CA LYS A 440 20.17 -16.04 -33.65
C LYS A 440 19.08 -15.27 -32.87
N VAL A 441 18.30 -14.45 -33.57
CA VAL A 441 17.09 -13.84 -32.96
C VAL A 441 16.07 -14.96 -32.72
N LEU A 442 15.88 -15.31 -31.46
CA LEU A 442 14.93 -16.34 -31.03
C LEU A 442 13.50 -15.78 -31.08
N THR A 443 12.88 -15.82 -32.26
CA THR A 443 11.44 -15.60 -32.41
C THR A 443 10.66 -16.83 -31.98
N THR A 444 9.60 -16.60 -31.21
CA THR A 444 8.56 -17.58 -30.87
C THR A 444 7.34 -17.33 -31.76
N GLU A 445 6.36 -18.26 -31.82
CA GLU A 445 5.15 -18.03 -32.64
C GLU A 445 4.38 -16.76 -32.22
N MET A 446 4.59 -16.24 -31.01
CA MET A 446 4.04 -14.95 -30.54
C MET A 446 4.81 -13.74 -31.11
N SER A 447 6.16 -13.77 -31.10
CA SER A 447 7.02 -12.68 -31.60
C SER A 447 7.42 -12.80 -33.08
N LYS A 448 6.85 -13.78 -33.79
CA LYS A 448 7.14 -14.10 -35.19
C LYS A 448 6.77 -12.94 -36.12
N GLY A 449 7.75 -12.48 -36.89
CA GLY A 449 7.61 -11.30 -37.75
C GLY A 449 7.84 -9.97 -37.03
N VAL A 450 8.28 -9.98 -35.76
CA VAL A 450 8.79 -8.78 -35.08
C VAL A 450 10.31 -8.86 -34.97
N THR A 451 10.98 -7.78 -35.38
CA THR A 451 12.43 -7.60 -35.28
C THR A 451 12.76 -6.32 -34.52
N ILE A 452 13.68 -6.40 -33.55
CA ILE A 452 14.24 -5.23 -32.87
C ILE A 452 15.60 -4.91 -33.47
N THR A 453 15.79 -3.70 -33.97
CA THR A 453 17.13 -3.20 -34.36
C THR A 453 17.67 -2.29 -33.26
N SER A 454 18.77 -2.71 -32.65
CA SER A 454 19.43 -1.99 -31.56
C SER A 454 20.95 -1.96 -31.77
N LYS A 455 21.62 -0.97 -31.18
CA LYS A 455 23.09 -0.94 -31.02
C LYS A 455 23.59 -1.98 -30.01
N HIS A 456 22.70 -2.58 -29.23
CA HIS A 456 23.02 -3.53 -28.16
C HIS A 456 22.45 -4.91 -28.44
N PRO A 457 22.97 -5.98 -27.81
CA PRO A 457 22.44 -7.33 -27.99
C PRO A 457 20.96 -7.39 -27.63
N VAL A 458 20.17 -7.97 -28.53
CA VAL A 458 18.78 -8.35 -28.29
C VAL A 458 18.74 -9.86 -28.07
N VAL A 459 18.11 -10.30 -27.00
CA VAL A 459 17.94 -11.72 -26.64
C VAL A 459 16.45 -12.03 -26.63
N GLY A 460 16.03 -13.02 -27.42
CA GLY A 460 14.67 -13.56 -27.31
C GLY A 460 14.57 -14.53 -26.14
N SER A 461 13.56 -14.35 -25.29
CA SER A 461 13.26 -15.21 -24.15
C SER A 461 11.75 -15.46 -24.15
N GLY A 462 11.33 -16.65 -24.60
CA GLY A 462 9.91 -17.00 -24.73
C GLY A 462 9.12 -15.93 -25.51
N HIS A 463 8.21 -15.24 -24.84
CA HIS A 463 7.38 -14.19 -25.47
C HIS A 463 8.02 -12.79 -25.46
N ALA A 464 9.18 -12.62 -24.83
CA ALA A 464 9.82 -11.33 -24.59
C ALA A 464 11.11 -11.12 -25.42
N LEU A 465 11.42 -9.86 -25.69
CA LEU A 465 12.63 -9.41 -26.39
C LEU A 465 13.42 -8.48 -25.44
N GLU A 466 14.56 -8.97 -24.97
CA GLU A 466 15.41 -8.30 -23.98
C GLU A 466 16.57 -7.54 -24.65
N ILE A 467 16.61 -6.22 -24.47
CA ILE A 467 17.70 -5.33 -24.91
C ILE A 467 18.68 -5.15 -23.74
N ARG A 468 19.91 -5.63 -23.90
CA ARG A 468 20.96 -5.58 -22.86
C ARG A 468 21.81 -4.32 -22.98
N ILE A 469 21.43 -3.28 -22.25
CA ILE A 469 22.11 -1.98 -22.25
C ILE A 469 23.33 -2.06 -21.31
N PRO A 470 24.57 -1.88 -21.82
CA PRO A 470 25.77 -1.96 -20.99
C PRO A 470 25.90 -0.76 -20.04
N ARG A 471 26.62 -0.94 -18.92
CA ARG A 471 26.96 0.14 -17.99
C ARG A 471 27.61 1.33 -18.71
N GLY A 472 26.91 2.46 -18.75
CA GLY A 472 27.44 3.72 -19.28
C GLY A 472 28.41 4.43 -18.32
N SER A 473 29.50 4.97 -18.84
CA SER A 473 30.43 5.86 -18.12
C SER A 473 29.75 7.17 -17.71
N GLY A 474 30.11 7.73 -16.54
CA GLY A 474 29.53 8.96 -15.99
C GLY A 474 29.04 8.83 -14.55
N ASN A 475 28.56 9.93 -13.97
CA ASN A 475 27.97 10.00 -12.63
C ASN A 475 26.42 10.02 -12.71
N GLN A 476 25.75 10.25 -11.59
CA GLN A 476 24.28 10.30 -11.50
C GLN A 476 23.63 11.48 -12.23
N LEU A 477 24.39 12.52 -12.57
CA LEU A 477 23.90 13.67 -13.34
C LEU A 477 23.78 13.34 -14.84
N SER A 478 24.41 12.24 -15.27
CA SER A 478 24.34 11.75 -16.64
C SER A 478 23.23 10.70 -16.76
N ASN A 479 22.23 10.96 -17.60
CA ASN A 479 21.21 9.97 -17.96
C ASN A 479 21.77 8.94 -18.97
N VAL A 480 21.12 7.78 -19.08
CA VAL A 480 21.32 6.83 -20.19
C VAL A 480 20.22 7.06 -21.21
N VAL A 481 20.60 7.08 -22.49
CA VAL A 481 19.68 7.30 -23.61
C VAL A 481 19.96 6.24 -24.67
N HIS A 482 18.95 5.47 -25.05
CA HIS A 482 19.08 4.34 -25.95
C HIS A 482 17.98 4.33 -27.01
N LYS A 483 18.36 4.65 -28.26
CA LYS A 483 17.48 4.54 -29.44
C LYS A 483 17.50 3.11 -29.99
N PHE A 484 16.31 2.62 -30.32
CA PHE A 484 16.09 1.32 -30.95
C PHE A 484 14.89 1.41 -31.89
N ASP A 485 14.85 0.54 -32.88
CA ASP A 485 13.71 0.41 -33.79
C ASP A 485 12.98 -0.90 -33.52
N ILE A 486 11.65 -0.87 -33.59
CA ILE A 486 10.80 -2.05 -33.72
C ILE A 486 10.30 -2.11 -35.16
N THR A 487 10.44 -3.27 -35.81
CA THR A 487 9.82 -3.57 -37.10
C THR A 487 8.87 -4.75 -36.93
N ASN A 488 7.64 -4.61 -37.42
CA ASN A 488 6.63 -5.65 -37.55
C ASN A 488 6.39 -5.89 -39.04
N ASP A 489 6.91 -7.01 -39.55
CA ASP A 489 6.83 -7.42 -40.96
C ASP A 489 5.45 -8.02 -41.32
N SER A 490 4.54 -8.18 -40.35
CA SER A 490 3.18 -8.66 -40.58
C SER A 490 2.23 -7.53 -40.96
N ARG A 491 1.09 -7.88 -41.60
CA ARG A 491 0.04 -6.91 -41.99
C ARG A 491 -0.92 -6.55 -40.85
N THR A 492 -0.64 -7.01 -39.64
CA THR A 492 -1.52 -6.94 -38.48
C THR A 492 -0.76 -6.40 -37.27
N TRP A 493 -1.47 -5.88 -36.28
CA TRP A 493 -0.85 -5.54 -35.00
C TRP A 493 -0.22 -6.77 -34.32
N LYS A 494 0.84 -6.53 -33.55
CA LYS A 494 1.50 -7.56 -32.72
C LYS A 494 1.75 -7.07 -31.31
N LYS A 495 1.41 -7.88 -30.32
CA LYS A 495 1.79 -7.67 -28.91
C LYS A 495 3.24 -8.11 -28.72
N VAL A 496 4.03 -7.29 -28.07
CA VAL A 496 5.46 -7.51 -27.86
C VAL A 496 5.82 -7.09 -26.45
N LYS A 497 6.53 -7.95 -25.73
CA LYS A 497 7.02 -7.65 -24.38
C LYS A 497 8.49 -7.25 -24.45
N LEU A 498 8.78 -5.98 -24.18
CA LEU A 498 10.14 -5.43 -24.19
C LEU A 498 10.72 -5.48 -22.78
N VAL A 499 11.95 -5.99 -22.65
CA VAL A 499 12.71 -5.98 -21.41
C VAL A 499 13.99 -5.16 -21.63
N PHE A 500 14.27 -4.21 -20.76
CA PHE A 500 15.46 -3.36 -20.82
C PHE A 500 16.33 -3.66 -19.62
N HIS A 501 17.42 -4.41 -19.79
CA HIS A 501 18.31 -4.79 -18.69
C HIS A 501 19.56 -3.91 -18.65
N ILE A 502 19.93 -3.42 -17.46
CA ILE A 502 21.21 -2.75 -17.21
C ILE A 502 21.97 -3.51 -16.12
N ASP A 503 23.04 -4.18 -16.54
CA ASP A 503 24.08 -4.69 -15.65
C ASP A 503 24.85 -3.51 -15.04
N ARG A 504 24.86 -3.41 -13.71
CA ARG A 504 25.57 -2.37 -12.92
C ARG A 504 25.26 -0.92 -13.35
N PRO A 505 24.01 -0.44 -13.19
CA PRO A 505 23.59 0.92 -13.55
C PRO A 505 24.39 2.03 -12.82
N ARG A 506 24.22 3.29 -13.24
CA ARG A 506 24.65 4.44 -12.41
C ARG A 506 23.75 4.49 -11.16
N ARG A 507 24.14 5.17 -10.06
CA ARG A 507 23.42 5.18 -8.75
C ARG A 507 21.90 5.09 -8.90
N HIS A 508 21.28 3.97 -8.49
CA HIS A 508 20.02 3.54 -9.12
C HIS A 508 18.79 3.48 -8.22
N THR A 509 18.82 4.07 -7.02
CA THR A 509 17.58 4.27 -6.23
C THR A 509 16.60 5.11 -7.05
N GLY A 510 17.00 6.33 -7.43
CA GLY A 510 16.29 7.21 -8.37
C GLY A 510 16.29 6.78 -9.85
N ALA A 511 16.52 5.52 -10.22
CA ALA A 511 16.59 5.13 -11.63
C ALA A 511 15.19 4.97 -12.27
N MET A 512 14.76 5.96 -13.06
CA MET A 512 13.48 5.97 -13.78
C MET A 512 13.64 5.69 -15.28
N GLY A 513 12.89 4.74 -15.82
CA GLY A 513 12.87 4.36 -17.24
C GLY A 513 11.64 4.94 -17.95
N ILE A 514 11.86 5.62 -19.07
CA ILE A 514 10.83 6.37 -19.80
C ILE A 514 10.95 6.05 -21.30
N LEU A 515 9.86 5.62 -21.94
CA LEU A 515 9.80 5.43 -23.39
C LEU A 515 9.32 6.72 -24.08
N ARG A 516 10.11 7.19 -25.04
CA ARG A 516 9.89 8.44 -25.78
C ARG A 516 9.91 8.20 -27.29
N ASP A 517 9.25 9.09 -28.03
CA ASP A 517 9.47 9.22 -29.48
C ASP A 517 10.94 9.59 -29.74
N ALA A 518 11.62 8.80 -30.56
CA ALA A 518 13.03 9.01 -30.92
C ALA A 518 13.28 10.29 -31.74
N THR A 519 12.24 10.94 -32.25
CA THR A 519 12.29 12.18 -33.02
C THR A 519 11.91 13.39 -32.17
N THR A 520 10.67 13.46 -31.66
CA THR A 520 10.21 14.62 -30.87
C THR A 520 10.72 14.65 -29.43
N GLN A 521 11.27 13.55 -28.91
CA GLN A 521 11.71 13.40 -27.51
C GLN A 521 10.59 13.50 -26.46
N GLU A 522 9.34 13.37 -26.88
CA GLU A 522 8.17 13.49 -26.02
C GLU A 522 7.78 12.10 -25.44
N PRO A 523 7.20 12.03 -24.23
CA PRO A 523 6.82 10.75 -23.61
C PRO A 523 5.67 10.06 -24.37
N THR A 524 5.72 8.74 -24.44
CA THR A 524 4.74 7.92 -25.21
C THR A 524 3.47 7.55 -24.43
N GLY A 525 3.45 7.70 -23.11
CA GLY A 525 2.40 7.13 -22.26
C GLY A 525 2.52 5.62 -22.02
N ILE A 526 3.48 4.94 -22.67
CA ILE A 526 3.77 3.52 -22.46
C ILE A 526 4.49 3.37 -21.12
N HIS A 527 3.79 2.78 -20.15
CA HIS A 527 4.31 2.53 -18.82
C HIS A 527 5.48 1.54 -18.85
N VAL A 528 6.51 1.81 -18.05
CA VAL A 528 7.67 0.92 -17.87
C VAL A 528 7.66 0.43 -16.43
N GLN A 529 7.26 -0.81 -16.17
CA GLN A 529 7.36 -1.43 -14.84
C GLN A 529 8.84 -1.63 -14.51
N MET A 530 9.30 -1.09 -13.38
CA MET A 530 10.71 -1.11 -13.01
C MET A 530 10.98 -2.04 -11.83
N SER A 531 12.08 -2.79 -11.93
CA SER A 531 12.63 -3.59 -10.84
C SER A 531 14.14 -3.44 -10.77
N LYS A 532 14.70 -3.49 -9.56
CA LYS A 532 16.11 -3.22 -9.29
C LYS A 532 16.65 -3.98 -8.07
N ASN A 533 17.98 -4.10 -7.97
CA ASN A 533 18.67 -4.68 -6.82
C ASN A 533 20.08 -4.11 -6.69
N TRP A 534 20.55 -3.95 -5.45
CA TRP A 534 21.94 -3.60 -5.12
C TRP A 534 22.61 -4.54 -4.08
N HIS A 535 21.88 -5.54 -3.60
CA HIS A 535 22.30 -6.42 -2.51
C HIS A 535 23.14 -7.60 -3.02
N VAL A 536 24.21 -7.95 -2.29
CA VAL A 536 25.16 -8.99 -2.72
C VAL A 536 25.41 -9.98 -1.58
N ASN A 537 25.17 -11.26 -1.84
CA ASN A 537 25.48 -12.37 -0.95
C ASN A 537 25.69 -13.65 -1.76
N ARG A 538 26.82 -14.35 -1.50
CA ARG A 538 27.37 -15.41 -2.37
C ARG A 538 26.40 -16.55 -2.73
N ASP A 539 25.37 -16.77 -1.93
CA ASP A 539 24.45 -17.90 -2.00
C ASP A 539 23.08 -17.57 -2.62
N ALA A 540 22.84 -16.35 -3.15
CA ALA A 540 21.54 -15.92 -3.66
C ALA A 540 21.54 -15.71 -5.18
N LEU A 541 20.60 -16.33 -5.91
CA LEU A 541 20.38 -15.99 -7.32
C LEU A 541 19.64 -14.65 -7.44
N TYR A 542 19.90 -13.92 -8.53
CA TYR A 542 19.48 -12.52 -8.77
C TYR A 542 19.94 -11.52 -7.70
N ASP A 543 20.94 -11.88 -6.88
CA ASP A 543 21.76 -10.90 -6.19
C ASP A 543 22.56 -10.06 -7.21
N GLY A 544 23.29 -9.06 -6.70
CA GLY A 544 24.09 -8.17 -7.51
C GLY A 544 23.53 -6.76 -7.57
N TYR A 545 24.00 -6.02 -8.57
CA TYR A 545 23.77 -4.59 -8.71
C TYR A 545 23.23 -4.36 -10.14
N TRP A 546 21.91 -4.31 -10.30
CA TRP A 546 21.21 -4.34 -11.60
C TRP A 546 19.89 -3.54 -11.59
N TRP A 547 19.48 -3.07 -12.78
CA TRP A 547 18.16 -2.48 -13.02
C TRP A 547 17.48 -3.17 -14.21
N THR A 548 16.16 -3.26 -14.22
CA THR A 548 15.39 -3.79 -15.36
C THR A 548 14.04 -3.08 -15.48
N GLY A 549 13.76 -2.54 -16.67
CA GLY A 549 12.42 -2.08 -17.06
C GLY A 549 11.70 -3.12 -17.93
N VAL A 550 10.39 -3.23 -17.79
CA VAL A 550 9.51 -4.09 -18.61
C VAL A 550 8.37 -3.25 -19.16
N ALA A 551 8.11 -3.33 -20.47
CA ALA A 551 7.01 -2.65 -21.13
C ALA A 551 6.26 -3.60 -22.07
N ASN A 552 4.93 -3.66 -21.93
CA ASN A 552 4.05 -4.30 -22.90
C ASN A 552 3.69 -3.28 -23.99
N VAL A 553 3.99 -3.59 -25.25
CA VAL A 553 3.68 -2.70 -26.39
C VAL A 553 2.85 -3.44 -27.44
N ARG A 554 1.89 -2.73 -28.03
CA ARG A 554 1.20 -3.17 -29.26
C ARG A 554 1.88 -2.46 -30.42
N VAL A 555 2.30 -3.18 -31.45
CA VAL A 555 3.16 -2.67 -32.52
C VAL A 555 2.40 -2.68 -33.86
N PRO A 556 2.26 -1.53 -34.55
CA PRO A 556 1.61 -1.46 -35.86
C PRO A 556 2.42 -2.19 -36.93
N PRO A 557 1.83 -2.54 -38.08
CA PRO A 557 2.57 -2.95 -39.27
C PRO A 557 3.64 -1.92 -39.67
N GLY A 558 4.81 -2.38 -40.13
CA GLY A 558 5.90 -1.50 -40.54
C GLY A 558 6.90 -1.22 -39.41
N LYS A 559 7.40 0.01 -39.29
CA LYS A 559 8.54 0.36 -38.43
C LYS A 559 8.26 1.55 -37.52
N THR A 560 8.57 1.42 -36.23
CA THR A 560 8.52 2.50 -35.23
C THR A 560 9.88 2.69 -34.57
N SER A 561 10.34 3.94 -34.45
CA SER A 561 11.59 4.29 -33.77
C SER A 561 11.31 4.84 -32.37
N LEU A 562 11.92 4.23 -31.35
CA LEU A 562 11.72 4.56 -29.93
C LEU A 562 13.04 4.92 -29.25
N GLU A 563 12.95 5.66 -28.15
CA GLU A 563 14.07 5.98 -27.28
C GLU A 563 13.71 5.66 -25.83
N LEU A 564 14.46 4.74 -25.21
CA LEU A 564 14.47 4.60 -23.75
C LEU A 564 15.41 5.65 -23.16
N VAL A 565 14.88 6.48 -22.26
CA VAL A 565 15.70 7.25 -21.32
C VAL A 565 15.66 6.54 -19.97
N VAL A 566 16.82 6.24 -19.40
CA VAL A 566 16.96 5.93 -17.97
C VAL A 566 17.59 7.14 -17.30
N ALA A 567 16.77 7.91 -16.59
CA ALA A 567 17.22 9.07 -15.81
C ALA A 567 17.55 8.67 -14.37
N TYR A 568 18.45 9.44 -13.75
CA TYR A 568 18.99 9.12 -12.41
C TYR A 568 18.80 10.30 -11.43
N GLN A 569 19.54 11.40 -11.58
CA GLN A 569 19.32 12.59 -10.76
C GLN A 569 18.16 13.44 -11.28
N TYR A 570 18.20 13.79 -12.57
CA TYR A 570 17.37 14.80 -13.19
C TYR A 570 16.62 14.24 -14.39
N TYR A 571 15.31 14.49 -14.47
CA TYR A 571 14.58 14.39 -15.73
C TYR A 571 14.34 15.80 -16.29
N LYS A 572 15.00 16.08 -17.42
CA LYS A 572 15.25 17.44 -17.92
C LYS A 572 15.99 18.25 -16.85
N GLU A 573 15.34 19.23 -16.24
CA GLU A 573 15.97 20.22 -15.34
C GLU A 573 15.55 20.08 -13.86
N LEU A 574 14.62 19.17 -13.55
CA LEU A 574 14.10 18.94 -12.19
C LEU A 574 14.48 17.55 -11.69
N HIS A 575 14.67 17.39 -10.37
CA HIS A 575 14.94 16.09 -9.77
C HIS A 575 13.82 15.13 -10.12
N GLY A 576 14.16 14.03 -10.79
CA GLY A 576 13.14 13.04 -11.17
C GLY A 576 12.75 12.21 -9.97
N VAL A 577 11.45 12.01 -9.74
CA VAL A 577 10.97 11.01 -8.79
C VAL A 577 10.83 9.66 -9.50
N SER A 578 11.13 8.57 -8.80
CA SER A 578 10.93 7.21 -9.28
C SER A 578 10.20 6.36 -8.24
N HIS A 579 9.38 5.39 -8.67
CA HIS A 579 8.91 4.26 -7.85
C HIS A 579 9.37 2.97 -8.54
N SER A 580 9.91 1.99 -7.82
CA SER A 580 10.27 0.70 -8.43
C SER A 580 10.37 -0.44 -7.43
N GLN A 581 10.16 -1.65 -7.93
CA GLN A 581 10.30 -2.90 -7.19
C GLN A 581 11.75 -3.14 -6.79
N LEU A 582 12.04 -3.01 -5.50
CA LEU A 582 13.33 -3.31 -4.91
C LEU A 582 13.39 -4.77 -4.49
N SER A 583 14.10 -5.57 -5.29
CA SER A 583 14.46 -6.93 -4.88
C SER A 583 15.50 -6.87 -3.75
N LEU A 584 15.21 -7.58 -2.65
CA LEU A 584 16.14 -7.76 -1.54
C LEU A 584 16.92 -9.08 -1.66
N LEU A 585 16.99 -9.69 -2.85
CA LEU A 585 17.76 -10.92 -3.06
C LEU A 585 19.25 -10.63 -2.86
N GLY A 586 19.87 -11.32 -1.91
CA GLY A 586 21.21 -10.98 -1.43
C GLY A 586 21.23 -10.17 -0.13
N TRP A 587 20.09 -9.64 0.32
CA TRP A 587 19.90 -9.06 1.66
C TRP A 587 19.39 -10.12 2.65
N GLY A 588 19.51 -9.86 3.95
CA GLY A 588 19.29 -10.87 5.00
C GLY A 588 17.89 -11.52 5.02
N VAL A 589 16.87 -10.85 4.49
CA VAL A 589 15.50 -11.36 4.42
C VAL A 589 15.05 -11.85 3.04
N ASN A 590 15.79 -11.57 1.95
CA ASN A 590 15.45 -12.01 0.58
C ASN A 590 14.00 -11.70 0.12
N GLY A 591 13.42 -10.60 0.62
CA GLY A 591 12.07 -10.15 0.28
C GLY A 591 11.95 -9.33 -1.01
N LEU A 592 10.73 -8.88 -1.27
CA LEU A 592 10.42 -7.81 -2.22
C LEU A 592 9.97 -6.58 -1.44
N TRP A 593 10.60 -5.44 -1.69
CA TRP A 593 10.13 -4.11 -1.31
C TRP A 593 9.73 -3.33 -2.56
N GLU A 594 9.06 -2.22 -2.35
CA GLU A 594 8.93 -1.12 -3.31
C GLU A 594 9.79 0.04 -2.78
N GLU A 595 10.45 0.79 -3.67
CA GLU A 595 11.32 1.92 -3.29
C GLU A 595 11.05 3.14 -4.14
N VAL A 596 10.87 4.27 -3.46
CA VAL A 596 10.72 5.59 -4.04
C VAL A 596 11.95 6.42 -3.74
N GLY A 597 12.56 6.98 -4.78
CA GLY A 597 13.71 7.88 -4.69
C GLY A 597 13.49 9.15 -5.50
N ILE A 598 13.65 10.31 -4.86
CA ILE A 598 13.76 11.62 -5.53
C ILE A 598 15.24 11.85 -5.89
N GLY A 599 15.57 11.75 -7.17
CA GLY A 599 16.94 11.70 -7.66
C GLY A 599 17.71 10.47 -7.15
N ALA A 600 18.99 10.37 -7.54
CA ALA A 600 19.85 9.23 -7.28
C ALA A 600 20.66 9.38 -5.98
N ASN A 601 20.01 9.94 -4.96
CA ASN A 601 20.61 10.36 -3.69
C ASN A 601 20.55 9.29 -2.59
N GLY A 602 19.93 8.14 -2.85
CA GLY A 602 19.50 7.16 -1.84
C GLY A 602 17.99 6.93 -1.92
N GLU A 603 17.44 6.23 -0.94
CA GLU A 603 15.99 6.05 -0.79
C GLU A 603 15.36 7.34 -0.26
N SER A 604 14.15 7.67 -0.72
CA SER A 604 13.28 8.67 -0.06
C SER A 604 12.30 7.96 0.88
N ILE A 605 11.59 6.95 0.38
CA ILE A 605 10.75 6.05 1.18
C ILE A 605 10.72 4.63 0.58
N THR A 606 10.65 3.60 1.43
CA THR A 606 10.42 2.20 0.99
C THR A 606 9.15 1.63 1.61
N TYR A 607 8.50 0.75 0.85
CA TYR A 607 7.32 0.00 1.28
C TYR A 607 7.56 -1.51 1.23
N GLU A 608 6.94 -2.25 2.14
CA GLU A 608 6.86 -3.71 2.14
C GLU A 608 5.38 -4.10 2.18
N PRO A 609 4.67 -4.15 1.04
CA PRO A 609 3.20 -4.29 1.01
C PRO A 609 2.64 -5.48 1.81
N HIS A 610 3.46 -6.53 1.97
CA HIS A 610 3.15 -7.80 2.62
C HIS A 610 3.71 -7.93 4.07
N GLY A 611 4.45 -6.94 4.56
CA GLY A 611 4.97 -6.85 5.94
C GLY A 611 5.88 -8.00 6.43
N HIS A 612 6.61 -8.69 5.54
CA HIS A 612 7.41 -9.88 5.88
C HIS A 612 8.55 -9.64 6.90
N HIS A 613 9.31 -8.55 6.77
CA HIS A 613 10.49 -8.27 7.59
C HIS A 613 10.11 -7.73 8.97
N ARG A 614 9.16 -6.78 9.02
CA ARG A 614 8.87 -6.00 10.24
C ARG A 614 7.42 -5.96 10.70
N ARG A 615 6.49 -6.57 9.94
CA ARG A 615 5.03 -6.43 10.13
C ARG A 615 4.59 -4.97 10.01
N GLN A 616 5.07 -4.33 8.95
CA GLN A 616 4.90 -2.91 8.66
C GLN A 616 4.97 -2.71 7.15
N MET A 617 4.06 -1.91 6.59
CA MET A 617 4.08 -1.54 5.18
C MET A 617 5.03 -0.40 4.86
N ILE A 618 5.30 0.55 5.77
CA ILE A 618 6.22 1.68 5.53
C ILE A 618 7.51 1.43 6.31
N LEU A 619 8.67 1.46 5.65
CA LEU A 619 9.95 1.04 6.23
C LEU A 619 11.03 2.13 6.24
N ASP A 620 11.94 2.18 5.28
CA ASP A 620 12.93 3.24 5.25
C ASP A 620 12.22 4.53 4.85
N THR A 621 12.45 5.61 5.61
CA THR A 621 11.89 6.93 5.31
C THR A 621 12.97 7.94 5.69
N ARG A 622 13.35 8.81 4.76
CA ARG A 622 14.60 9.57 4.88
C ARG A 622 14.40 11.04 4.51
N PRO A 623 15.03 12.00 5.23
CA PRO A 623 15.06 13.39 4.80
C PRO A 623 15.84 13.50 3.49
N TRP A 624 15.44 14.46 2.67
CA TRP A 624 16.03 14.73 1.37
C TRP A 624 16.67 16.12 1.36
N LEU A 625 17.63 16.36 0.44
CA LEU A 625 18.46 17.57 0.41
C LEU A 625 19.14 17.94 1.75
N VAL A 626 19.63 16.93 2.49
CA VAL A 626 20.41 17.11 3.74
C VAL A 626 21.73 16.33 3.75
N CYS A 627 22.56 16.54 4.77
CA CYS A 627 23.81 15.81 4.95
C CYS A 627 23.65 14.28 5.05
N GLN A 628 24.61 13.58 4.42
CA GLN A 628 24.73 12.12 4.37
C GLN A 628 24.77 11.44 5.75
N MET A 629 24.39 10.16 5.78
CA MET A 629 24.46 9.29 6.94
C MET A 629 25.87 9.24 7.55
N ASN A 630 25.95 9.03 8.87
CA ASN A 630 27.16 8.84 9.67
C ASN A 630 28.24 9.96 9.55
N ALA A 631 27.97 11.06 8.84
CA ALA A 631 28.84 12.21 8.73
C ALA A 631 28.43 13.35 9.68
N ALA A 632 29.41 14.08 10.19
CA ALA A 632 29.24 15.35 10.90
C ALA A 632 29.92 16.47 10.10
N GLY A 633 29.32 17.67 10.06
CA GLY A 633 29.88 18.83 9.35
C GLY A 633 30.19 18.59 7.87
N CYS A 634 29.33 17.88 7.15
CA CYS A 634 29.53 17.65 5.72
C CYS A 634 29.17 18.90 4.91
N ALA A 635 29.75 19.05 3.72
CA ALA A 635 29.33 20.04 2.72
C ALA A 635 28.65 19.31 1.56
N GLY A 636 27.56 19.85 1.03
CA GLY A 636 26.78 19.24 -0.04
C GLY A 636 26.28 20.25 -1.08
N SER A 637 25.60 19.74 -2.10
CA SER A 637 24.83 20.50 -3.09
C SER A 637 23.67 19.64 -3.61
N PRO A 638 22.64 20.21 -4.26
CA PRO A 638 21.49 19.45 -4.79
C PRO A 638 21.87 18.30 -5.76
N ASP A 639 23.01 18.43 -6.42
CA ASP A 639 23.58 17.44 -7.35
C ASP A 639 24.27 16.26 -6.65
N ASN A 640 24.78 16.49 -5.44
CA ASN A 640 25.75 15.63 -4.76
C ASN A 640 25.37 15.29 -3.32
N THR A 641 24.10 15.45 -2.93
CA THR A 641 23.62 14.81 -1.70
C THR A 641 23.76 13.29 -1.81
N GLN A 642 23.90 12.63 -0.66
CA GLN A 642 24.19 11.21 -0.56
C GLN A 642 23.23 10.60 0.45
N TRP A 643 23.18 9.27 0.48
CA TRP A 643 22.27 8.47 1.30
C TRP A 643 22.19 9.00 2.74
N THR A 644 21.02 9.48 3.14
CA THR A 644 20.76 10.15 4.42
C THR A 644 20.35 9.14 5.50
N GLU A 645 20.25 9.57 6.77
CA GLU A 645 19.79 8.68 7.84
C GLU A 645 18.31 8.28 7.69
N ASN A 646 17.96 7.06 8.10
CA ASN A 646 16.57 6.61 8.17
C ASN A 646 15.93 7.14 9.47
N VAL A 647 14.84 7.91 9.36
CA VAL A 647 14.10 8.45 10.53
C VAL A 647 13.02 7.48 11.04
N GLY A 648 12.82 6.35 10.37
CA GLY A 648 11.88 5.29 10.75
C GLY A 648 10.57 5.38 9.98
N GLY A 649 9.99 4.21 9.74
CA GLY A 649 8.81 4.02 8.91
C GLY A 649 7.50 4.13 9.68
N GLY A 650 6.53 3.31 9.31
CA GLY A 650 5.13 3.46 9.73
C GLY A 650 4.31 2.23 9.37
N ASP A 651 2.99 2.38 9.26
CA ASP A 651 2.12 1.32 8.78
C ASP A 651 0.74 1.79 8.30
N PHE A 652 0.07 0.95 7.51
CA PHE A 652 -1.34 1.06 7.14
C PHE A 652 -2.13 -0.08 7.80
N LEU A 653 -3.19 0.25 8.54
CA LEU A 653 -4.07 -0.69 9.27
C LEU A 653 -3.36 -1.68 10.23
N ASN A 654 -3.02 -1.21 11.43
CA ASN A 654 -2.69 -2.08 12.56
C ASN A 654 -3.98 -2.58 13.25
N ALA A 655 -4.60 -3.62 12.68
CA ALA A 655 -5.74 -4.32 13.28
C ALA A 655 -5.30 -5.58 14.06
N VAL A 656 -5.65 -5.66 15.35
CA VAL A 656 -5.34 -6.81 16.22
C VAL A 656 -6.63 -7.31 16.88
N ASP A 657 -6.95 -8.60 16.75
CA ASP A 657 -8.18 -9.20 17.28
C ASP A 657 -8.17 -9.40 18.81
N LYS A 658 -9.34 -9.71 19.40
CA LYS A 658 -9.49 -10.08 20.82
C LYS A 658 -8.63 -11.26 21.31
N ARG A 659 -8.01 -12.04 20.41
CA ARG A 659 -7.11 -13.15 20.73
C ARG A 659 -5.63 -12.74 20.68
N GLY A 660 -5.33 -11.48 20.30
CA GLY A 660 -3.98 -10.94 20.15
C GLY A 660 -3.34 -11.16 18.78
N ASN A 661 -4.11 -11.61 17.77
CA ASN A 661 -3.61 -11.82 16.41
C ASN A 661 -3.70 -10.54 15.59
N TYR A 662 -2.56 -10.09 15.08
CA TYR A 662 -2.49 -9.10 13.99
C TYR A 662 -3.14 -9.68 12.73
N GLN A 663 -4.04 -8.92 12.09
CA GLN A 663 -4.68 -9.33 10.85
C GLN A 663 -3.79 -8.97 9.65
N TYR A 664 -3.04 -9.95 9.18
CA TYR A 664 -2.34 -9.86 7.89
C TYR A 664 -3.33 -9.68 6.74
N LEU A 665 -2.87 -9.05 5.66
CA LEU A 665 -3.65 -8.94 4.43
C LEU A 665 -3.37 -10.15 3.53
N VAL A 666 -4.44 -10.79 3.08
CA VAL A 666 -4.45 -11.87 2.09
C VAL A 666 -4.94 -11.32 0.74
N GLY A 667 -4.43 -11.90 -0.35
CA GLY A 667 -4.71 -11.37 -1.70
C GLY A 667 -4.13 -9.98 -1.94
N ASP A 668 -2.96 -9.65 -1.39
CA ASP A 668 -2.29 -8.38 -1.66
C ASP A 668 -2.00 -8.21 -3.16
N THR A 669 -2.45 -7.12 -3.77
CA THR A 669 -2.06 -6.75 -5.15
C THR A 669 -1.21 -5.48 -5.15
N SER A 670 -0.34 -5.32 -6.16
CA SER A 670 0.51 -4.13 -6.34
C SER A 670 0.32 -3.54 -7.74
N TYR A 671 -0.50 -2.49 -7.85
CA TYR A 671 -0.79 -1.81 -9.11
C TYR A 671 -0.10 -0.45 -9.19
N HIS A 672 0.84 -0.31 -10.12
CA HIS A 672 1.55 0.94 -10.40
C HIS A 672 0.87 1.65 -11.57
N THR A 673 0.13 2.73 -11.30
CA THR A 673 -0.41 3.60 -12.36
C THR A 673 0.69 4.49 -12.92
N MET A 674 1.59 4.99 -12.06
CA MET A 674 2.65 5.94 -12.43
C MET A 674 3.97 5.67 -11.72
N ASN A 675 5.07 5.60 -12.48
CA ASN A 675 6.41 5.30 -11.93
C ASN A 675 7.36 6.51 -11.86
N GLY A 676 6.89 7.69 -12.26
CA GLY A 676 7.70 8.90 -12.47
C GLY A 676 7.78 9.28 -13.97
N PRO A 677 8.43 10.40 -14.34
CA PRO A 677 9.45 11.11 -13.57
C PRO A 677 8.99 12.33 -12.74
N ARG A 678 7.70 12.72 -12.78
CA ARG A 678 7.16 13.89 -12.08
C ARG A 678 6.30 13.55 -10.87
N LEU A 679 5.54 12.46 -10.98
CA LEU A 679 4.68 11.93 -9.94
C LEU A 679 4.72 10.40 -9.99
N THR A 680 4.84 9.77 -8.83
CA THR A 680 4.59 8.35 -8.63
C THR A 680 3.18 8.15 -8.07
N ASN A 681 2.58 7.02 -8.43
CA ASN A 681 1.28 6.60 -7.91
C ASN A 681 1.19 5.08 -7.99
N ALA A 682 1.14 4.43 -6.83
CA ALA A 682 0.97 2.98 -6.73
C ALA A 682 -0.09 2.66 -5.67
N THR A 683 -0.94 1.70 -5.98
CA THR A 683 -2.04 1.25 -5.11
C THR A 683 -1.84 -0.21 -4.72
N PHE A 684 -2.01 -0.48 -3.43
CA PHE A 684 -1.86 -1.79 -2.81
C PHE A 684 -3.18 -2.22 -2.17
N THR A 685 -3.93 -3.10 -2.84
CA THR A 685 -5.19 -3.64 -2.29
C THR A 685 -4.94 -4.95 -1.54
N GLY A 686 -5.91 -5.40 -0.74
CA GLY A 686 -5.87 -6.68 -0.02
C GLY A 686 -7.11 -6.84 0.87
N THR A 687 -7.25 -7.97 1.57
CA THR A 687 -8.33 -8.19 2.56
C THR A 687 -7.75 -8.76 3.86
N THR A 688 -8.25 -8.39 5.03
CA THR A 688 -7.76 -8.95 6.31
C THR A 688 -7.93 -10.48 6.40
N GLN A 689 -7.05 -11.17 7.13
CA GLN A 689 -7.04 -12.64 7.25
C GLN A 689 -8.34 -13.23 7.84
N ASP A 690 -9.09 -12.46 8.64
CA ASP A 690 -10.43 -12.79 9.13
C ASP A 690 -11.56 -12.53 8.12
N GLN A 691 -11.23 -11.98 6.94
CA GLN A 691 -12.14 -11.55 5.87
C GLN A 691 -13.17 -10.51 6.33
N ASN A 692 -12.83 -9.67 7.32
CA ASN A 692 -13.73 -8.63 7.81
C ASN A 692 -13.60 -7.32 7.03
N ILE A 693 -12.41 -6.98 6.52
CA ILE A 693 -12.10 -5.66 5.97
C ILE A 693 -11.37 -5.79 4.63
N ALA A 694 -11.94 -5.21 3.58
CA ALA A 694 -11.23 -4.92 2.33
C ALA A 694 -10.42 -3.62 2.49
N VAL A 695 -9.19 -3.64 1.99
CA VAL A 695 -8.17 -2.61 2.19
C VAL A 695 -7.67 -2.12 0.85
N SER A 696 -7.67 -0.80 0.66
CA SER A 696 -6.94 -0.12 -0.42
C SER A 696 -6.03 0.95 0.17
N ARG A 697 -4.81 1.05 -0.36
CA ARG A 697 -3.72 1.90 0.14
C ARG A 697 -2.99 2.49 -1.07
N THR A 698 -3.10 3.78 -1.31
CA THR A 698 -2.50 4.45 -2.46
C THR A 698 -1.40 5.38 -1.99
N VAL A 699 -0.21 5.27 -2.58
CA VAL A 699 0.96 6.08 -2.22
C VAL A 699 1.48 6.85 -3.42
N SER A 700 1.74 8.14 -3.21
CA SER A 700 2.23 9.07 -4.22
C SER A 700 3.39 9.91 -3.69
N THR A 701 4.32 10.27 -4.57
CA THR A 701 5.46 11.15 -4.27
C THR A 701 5.82 11.90 -5.54
N TRP A 702 6.14 13.19 -5.44
CA TRP A 702 6.41 14.04 -6.60
C TRP A 702 7.84 14.58 -6.64
N THR A 703 8.23 15.08 -7.81
CA THR A 703 9.40 15.94 -7.99
C THR A 703 9.30 17.15 -7.05
N ALA A 704 10.33 17.35 -6.23
CA ALA A 704 10.51 18.51 -5.36
C ALA A 704 11.92 19.10 -5.56
N ASP A 705 12.15 20.33 -5.12
CA ASP A 705 13.49 20.94 -4.96
C ASP A 705 13.68 21.63 -3.58
N ASP A 706 12.72 21.46 -2.67
CA ASP A 706 12.70 21.93 -1.29
C ASP A 706 12.88 20.77 -0.27
N PHE A 707 11.86 19.93 -0.05
CA PHE A 707 11.92 18.76 0.84
C PHE A 707 10.94 17.66 0.42
N VAL A 708 11.14 16.46 0.97
CA VAL A 708 10.35 15.27 0.62
C VAL A 708 8.99 15.24 1.31
N ARG A 709 7.96 15.00 0.50
CA ARG A 709 6.56 14.78 0.88
C ARG A 709 6.04 13.49 0.22
N HIS A 710 5.19 12.75 0.91
CA HIS A 710 4.52 11.56 0.40
C HIS A 710 3.01 11.67 0.70
N LEU A 711 2.15 11.54 -0.30
CA LEU A 711 0.71 11.49 -0.10
C LEU A 711 0.28 10.01 0.02
N HIS A 712 -0.30 9.66 1.16
CA HIS A 712 -0.75 8.32 1.53
C HIS A 712 -2.26 8.33 1.72
N SER A 713 -2.99 7.92 0.68
CA SER A 713 -4.44 7.72 0.75
C SER A 713 -4.75 6.30 1.24
N PHE A 714 -5.80 6.12 2.04
CA PHE A 714 -6.32 4.78 2.35
C PHE A 714 -7.84 4.72 2.31
N ARG A 715 -8.38 3.52 2.09
CA ARG A 715 -9.78 3.17 2.32
C ARG A 715 -9.86 1.77 2.92
N TYR A 716 -10.53 1.65 4.06
CA TYR A 716 -10.83 0.39 4.73
C TYR A 716 -12.36 0.20 4.76
N THR A 717 -12.87 -0.87 4.15
CA THR A 717 -14.32 -1.13 4.03
C THR A 717 -14.67 -2.45 4.70
N PHE A 718 -15.63 -2.43 5.63
CA PHE A 718 -16.10 -3.62 6.34
C PHE A 718 -17.00 -4.45 5.44
N LEU A 719 -16.59 -5.69 5.15
CA LEU A 719 -17.28 -6.62 4.26
C LEU A 719 -18.46 -7.32 4.92
N LYS A 720 -18.52 -7.33 6.26
CA LYS A 720 -19.57 -7.96 7.05
C LYS A 720 -19.70 -7.32 8.43
N GLU A 721 -20.86 -7.49 9.05
CA GLU A 721 -21.10 -6.99 10.40
C GLU A 721 -20.04 -7.53 11.38
N THR A 722 -19.40 -6.61 12.10
CA THR A 722 -18.28 -6.89 13.01
C THR A 722 -18.50 -6.14 14.31
N ALA A 723 -18.40 -6.81 15.46
CA ALA A 723 -18.56 -6.16 16.77
C ALA A 723 -17.55 -5.00 16.92
N GLY A 724 -17.99 -3.84 17.43
CA GLY A 724 -17.15 -2.65 17.47
C GLY A 724 -15.89 -2.79 18.33
N ASP A 725 -15.88 -3.72 19.28
CA ASP A 725 -14.75 -4.06 20.14
C ASP A 725 -13.94 -5.28 19.65
N TYR A 726 -14.22 -5.80 18.44
CA TYR A 726 -13.54 -6.97 17.87
C TYR A 726 -12.03 -6.76 17.70
N TYR A 727 -11.60 -5.51 17.50
CA TYR A 727 -10.20 -5.09 17.39
C TYR A 727 -9.77 -4.19 18.56
N PRO A 728 -9.25 -4.73 19.67
CA PRO A 728 -8.71 -3.92 20.78
C PRO A 728 -7.60 -2.94 20.38
N ARG A 729 -6.82 -3.25 19.32
CA ARG A 729 -6.00 -2.27 18.58
C ARG A 729 -6.58 -2.14 17.17
N PHE A 730 -6.95 -0.92 16.81
CA PHE A 730 -7.34 -0.54 15.45
C PHE A 730 -6.73 0.82 15.15
N ALA A 731 -5.50 0.79 14.61
CA ALA A 731 -4.82 1.99 14.14
C ALA A 731 -4.91 2.05 12.62
N MET A 732 -5.64 3.04 12.10
CA MET A 732 -5.87 3.27 10.67
C MET A 732 -4.56 3.59 9.94
N TYR A 733 -3.70 4.39 10.58
CA TYR A 733 -2.38 4.77 10.07
C TYR A 733 -1.41 4.88 11.24
N THR A 734 -0.12 4.62 11.01
CA THR A 734 0.91 4.71 12.05
C THR A 734 2.16 5.45 11.55
N LEU A 735 2.58 6.51 12.26
CA LEU A 735 3.90 7.13 12.08
C LEU A 735 4.86 6.60 13.14
N GLY A 736 6.04 6.10 12.73
CA GLY A 736 7.06 5.54 13.62
C GLY A 736 6.72 4.14 14.11
N GLY A 737 6.37 3.21 13.20
CA GLY A 737 5.73 1.94 13.54
C GLY A 737 6.54 0.92 14.37
N ASP A 738 5.81 -0.09 14.89
CA ASP A 738 6.20 -1.04 15.96
C ASP A 738 7.67 -1.46 15.98
N ASN A 739 8.24 -1.91 14.86
CA ASN A 739 9.53 -2.60 14.82
C ASN A 739 10.63 -1.85 14.02
N TYR A 740 10.35 -0.60 13.62
CA TYR A 740 11.16 0.17 12.67
C TYR A 740 11.06 1.69 12.89
N ASN A 741 11.50 2.16 14.07
CA ASN A 741 11.41 3.56 14.47
C ASN A 741 12.73 4.03 15.11
N TYR A 742 13.34 5.09 14.57
CA TYR A 742 14.72 5.49 14.89
C TYR A 742 14.87 6.86 15.58
N ILE A 743 13.82 7.66 15.72
CA ILE A 743 13.88 8.93 16.48
C ILE A 743 13.54 8.68 17.96
N LYS A 744 14.53 8.92 18.82
CA LYS A 744 14.52 8.72 20.27
C LYS A 744 14.07 9.97 21.00
N PHE A 745 13.19 9.80 21.98
CA PHE A 745 12.63 10.86 22.81
C PHE A 745 12.30 12.16 22.05
N PRO A 746 11.61 12.10 20.88
CA PRO A 746 11.21 13.30 20.15
C PRO A 746 10.40 14.26 21.02
N LEU A 747 10.45 15.54 20.67
CA LEU A 747 9.45 16.50 21.14
C LEU A 747 8.23 16.39 20.23
N PHE A 748 7.04 16.43 20.82
CA PHE A 748 5.76 16.30 20.12
C PHE A 748 4.95 17.59 20.18
N ALA A 749 4.30 17.94 19.07
CA ALA A 749 3.23 18.92 18.98
C ALA A 749 2.17 18.46 17.98
N TYR A 750 0.96 19.00 18.10
CA TYR A 750 -0.12 18.82 17.15
C TYR A 750 -1.01 20.06 17.12
N GLY A 751 -1.79 20.22 16.05
CA GLY A 751 -2.51 21.45 15.78
C GLY A 751 -3.36 21.40 14.52
N MET A 752 -3.91 22.54 14.12
CA MET A 752 -4.75 22.71 12.92
C MET A 752 -4.54 24.13 12.37
N GLY A 753 -4.21 24.27 11.09
CA GLY A 753 -3.69 25.53 10.55
C GLY A 753 -2.51 26.06 11.39
N SER A 754 -2.53 27.34 11.75
CA SER A 754 -1.53 27.96 12.63
C SER A 754 -1.73 27.73 14.15
N ILE A 755 -2.80 27.03 14.58
CA ILE A 755 -3.05 26.69 16.00
C ILE A 755 -2.17 25.52 16.44
N ASN A 756 -1.60 25.63 17.64
CA ASN A 756 -0.94 24.53 18.37
C ASN A 756 -1.74 24.22 19.66
N GLU A 757 -2.32 23.03 19.74
CA GLU A 757 -3.21 22.63 20.85
C GLU A 757 -2.47 22.53 22.19
N ILE A 758 -1.19 22.16 22.15
CA ILE A 758 -0.37 22.08 23.36
C ILE A 758 -0.13 23.48 23.93
N GLU A 759 0.15 24.46 23.07
CA GLU A 759 0.31 25.87 23.47
C GLU A 759 -1.02 26.46 23.97
N GLN A 760 -2.15 26.17 23.31
CA GLN A 760 -3.49 26.61 23.78
C GLN A 760 -3.85 26.03 25.16
N SER A 761 -3.42 24.79 25.47
CA SER A 761 -3.65 24.18 26.79
C SER A 761 -2.87 24.83 27.95
N GLY A 762 -2.14 25.92 27.70
CA GLY A 762 -1.34 26.64 28.70
C GLY A 762 0.01 25.99 29.00
N ASN A 763 0.43 25.02 28.19
CA ASN A 763 1.71 24.33 28.32
C ASN A 763 2.78 24.95 27.40
N SER A 764 4.02 24.45 27.50
CA SER A 764 5.03 24.74 26.47
C SER A 764 4.57 24.19 25.12
N ALA A 765 4.83 24.91 24.02
CA ALA A 765 4.36 24.58 22.66
C ALA A 765 4.84 23.22 22.08
N VAL A 766 5.61 22.45 22.84
CA VAL A 766 5.91 21.03 22.61
C VAL A 766 5.97 20.29 23.95
N VAL A 767 5.65 19.00 23.94
CA VAL A 767 5.90 18.09 25.07
C VAL A 767 7.04 17.12 24.76
N PRO A 768 7.98 16.85 25.68
CA PRO A 768 8.93 15.75 25.53
C PRO A 768 8.17 14.42 25.65
N ILE A 769 8.21 13.57 24.62
CA ILE A 769 7.34 12.39 24.57
C ILE A 769 7.53 11.44 25.76
N LYS A 770 8.75 11.38 26.30
CA LYS A 770 9.13 10.63 27.52
C LYS A 770 8.22 10.92 28.73
N ASP A 771 7.71 12.13 28.83
CA ASP A 771 6.91 12.58 29.97
C ASP A 771 5.44 12.20 29.77
N VAL A 772 4.95 12.30 28.52
CA VAL A 772 3.62 11.83 28.09
C VAL A 772 3.46 10.33 28.31
N ILE A 773 4.42 9.52 27.83
CA ILE A 773 4.36 8.05 27.94
C ILE A 773 4.96 7.50 29.25
N SER A 774 5.23 8.36 30.24
CA SER A 774 5.86 7.96 31.52
C SER A 774 4.97 7.02 32.36
N GLY A 775 3.66 7.16 32.26
CA GLY A 775 2.68 6.28 32.93
C GLY A 775 2.27 5.03 32.15
N VAL A 776 2.59 4.95 30.85
CA VAL A 776 2.19 3.83 29.98
C VAL A 776 3.07 2.62 30.25
N SER A 777 2.50 1.47 30.61
CA SER A 777 3.29 0.25 30.89
C SER A 777 3.92 -0.33 29.61
N ASP A 778 5.00 -1.11 29.79
CA ASP A 778 5.64 -1.79 28.66
C ASP A 778 4.72 -2.91 28.13
N PHE A 779 4.19 -2.70 26.91
CA PHE A 779 3.51 -3.69 26.08
C PHE A 779 2.16 -4.25 26.62
N LYS A 780 1.10 -3.44 26.48
CA LYS A 780 -0.30 -3.93 26.34
C LYS A 780 -1.06 -3.10 25.31
N TYR A 781 -1.86 -3.74 24.45
CA TYR A 781 -2.77 -3.05 23.51
C TYR A 781 -3.99 -2.38 24.19
N THR A 782 -3.94 -2.18 25.49
CA THR A 782 -4.99 -1.58 26.33
C THR A 782 -4.46 -0.44 27.19
N ASP A 783 -3.20 -0.06 27.00
CA ASP A 783 -2.48 0.93 27.80
C ASP A 783 -1.69 1.82 26.83
N TYR A 784 -2.22 3.02 26.60
CA TYR A 784 -1.76 3.98 25.61
C TYR A 784 -2.24 5.38 26.00
N TYR A 785 -1.50 6.42 25.60
CA TYR A 785 -1.96 7.80 25.74
C TYR A 785 -2.91 8.11 24.59
N GLN A 786 -4.20 8.32 24.88
CA GLN A 786 -5.25 8.66 23.90
C GLN A 786 -5.63 10.14 24.02
N VAL A 787 -5.76 10.81 22.87
CA VAL A 787 -6.28 12.18 22.74
C VAL A 787 -7.18 12.22 21.51
N ASP A 788 -8.24 13.03 21.52
CA ASP A 788 -9.04 13.28 20.33
C ASP A 788 -8.35 14.29 19.41
N ALA A 789 -8.46 14.12 18.09
CA ALA A 789 -7.97 15.11 17.14
C ALA A 789 -8.77 16.43 17.23
N PRO A 790 -8.21 17.58 16.77
CA PRO A 790 -8.93 18.85 16.75
C PRO A 790 -10.33 18.72 16.12
N ILE A 791 -11.33 19.33 16.77
CA ILE A 791 -12.70 19.39 16.23
C ILE A 791 -12.66 20.20 14.93
N GLY A 792 -13.35 19.70 13.90
CA GLY A 792 -13.30 20.27 12.56
C GLY A 792 -12.18 19.73 11.68
N CYS A 793 -11.24 18.92 12.19
CA CYS A 793 -10.11 18.46 11.37
C CYS A 793 -10.56 17.73 10.09
N SER A 794 -10.06 18.21 8.95
CA SER A 794 -10.39 17.79 7.60
C SER A 794 -11.89 17.89 7.23
N GLN A 795 -12.69 18.70 7.93
CA GLN A 795 -14.13 18.87 7.67
C GLN A 795 -14.48 20.08 6.81
N GLY A 796 -13.54 21.02 6.65
CA GLY A 796 -13.70 22.21 5.82
C GLY A 796 -12.39 22.64 5.14
N ASP A 797 -12.44 23.79 4.48
CA ASP A 797 -11.49 24.19 3.44
C ASP A 797 -10.10 24.67 3.92
N ASN A 798 -9.86 24.80 5.23
CA ASN A 798 -8.56 25.16 5.81
C ASN A 798 -8.23 24.36 7.09
N ASP A 799 -8.84 23.19 7.26
CA ASP A 799 -8.92 22.51 8.56
C ASP A 799 -8.01 21.26 8.66
N SER A 800 -6.93 21.16 7.89
CA SER A 800 -6.01 20.02 8.02
C SER A 800 -5.28 20.06 9.36
N CYS A 801 -5.54 19.05 10.20
CA CYS A 801 -4.77 18.89 11.44
C CYS A 801 -3.44 18.19 11.18
N TRP A 802 -2.41 18.67 11.88
CA TRP A 802 -1.02 18.28 11.72
C TRP A 802 -0.42 17.76 13.01
N PHE A 803 0.58 16.89 12.88
CA PHE A 803 1.28 16.23 13.98
C PHE A 803 2.78 16.25 13.72
N ALA A 804 3.55 16.75 14.69
CA ALA A 804 4.98 17.00 14.57
C ALA A 804 5.80 16.17 15.56
N MET A 805 6.79 15.45 15.06
CA MET A 805 7.76 14.66 15.82
C MET A 805 9.18 15.17 15.55
N LEU A 806 9.73 15.92 16.51
CA LEU A 806 10.94 16.73 16.33
C LEU A 806 12.20 16.00 16.81
N THR A 807 13.24 16.01 15.99
CA THR A 807 14.50 15.29 16.24
C THR A 807 15.51 16.20 16.94
N ASN A 808 15.93 15.84 18.15
CA ASN A 808 16.90 16.62 18.91
C ASN A 808 18.32 16.54 18.29
N PRO A 809 18.89 17.66 17.81
CA PRO A 809 20.19 17.67 17.13
C PRO A 809 21.35 17.34 18.07
N SER A 810 21.23 17.61 19.37
CA SER A 810 22.30 17.35 20.36
C SER A 810 22.45 15.87 20.72
N THR A 811 21.36 15.09 20.67
CA THR A 811 21.36 13.66 21.03
C THR A 811 21.38 12.72 19.83
N GLN A 812 20.96 13.20 18.65
CA GLN A 812 20.94 12.43 17.40
C GLN A 812 21.59 13.20 16.24
N VAL A 813 22.87 13.54 16.41
CA VAL A 813 23.64 14.42 15.51
C VAL A 813 23.53 14.13 14.00
N HIS A 814 23.38 12.86 13.60
CA HIS A 814 23.25 12.47 12.18
C HIS A 814 21.80 12.47 11.63
N PHE A 815 20.78 12.42 12.50
CA PHE A 815 19.37 12.29 12.09
C PHE A 815 18.76 13.67 11.82
N ARG A 816 18.72 14.06 10.55
CA ARG A 816 18.51 15.46 10.10
C ARG A 816 17.09 15.83 9.71
N GLY A 817 16.18 14.88 9.69
CA GLY A 817 14.75 15.12 9.46
C GLY A 817 14.02 15.31 10.78
N ASN A 818 13.12 16.29 10.83
CA ASN A 818 11.90 16.15 11.63
C ASN A 818 10.92 15.23 10.88
N ARG A 819 9.88 14.73 11.54
CA ARG A 819 8.78 13.99 10.89
C ARG A 819 7.46 14.72 11.13
N GLY A 820 6.70 14.97 10.08
CA GLY A 820 5.34 15.48 10.17
C GLY A 820 4.36 14.52 9.49
N ILE A 821 3.13 14.46 10.01
CA ILE A 821 1.97 14.05 9.21
C ILE A 821 0.90 15.14 9.24
N ILE A 822 0.22 15.34 8.11
CA ILE A 822 -0.91 16.25 7.94
C ILE A 822 -2.09 15.43 7.43
N VAL A 823 -3.25 15.53 8.06
CA VAL A 823 -4.47 14.85 7.62
C VAL A 823 -5.23 15.84 6.72
N ARG A 824 -5.11 15.64 5.41
CA ARG A 824 -5.70 16.53 4.37
C ARG A 824 -7.17 16.25 4.10
N ASN A 825 -7.63 15.04 4.42
CA ASN A 825 -8.99 14.55 4.21
C ASN A 825 -9.25 13.43 5.22
N PHE A 826 -10.43 13.41 5.86
CA PHE A 826 -10.87 12.28 6.68
C PHE A 826 -12.40 12.16 6.64
N HIS A 827 -12.91 11.05 6.15
CA HIS A 827 -14.34 10.76 6.07
C HIS A 827 -14.62 9.26 6.05
N GLY A 828 -15.88 8.87 6.23
CA GLY A 828 -16.27 7.47 6.35
C GLY A 828 -17.75 7.25 6.65
N ARG A 829 -18.04 6.03 7.09
CA ARG A 829 -19.33 5.58 7.58
C ARG A 829 -19.10 4.63 8.75
N LEU A 830 -19.70 4.91 9.90
CA LEU A 830 -19.56 4.15 11.14
C LEU A 830 -20.94 3.86 11.73
N ASN A 831 -21.17 2.60 12.13
CA ASN A 831 -22.45 2.12 12.64
C ASN A 831 -23.63 2.37 11.67
N GLY A 832 -23.37 2.34 10.36
CA GLY A 832 -24.36 2.60 9.31
C GLY A 832 -24.61 4.09 9.01
N GLU A 833 -24.01 5.02 9.75
CA GLU A 833 -24.21 6.47 9.57
C GLU A 833 -22.94 7.15 9.05
N ALA A 834 -23.10 8.29 8.35
CA ALA A 834 -21.98 9.07 7.83
C ALA A 834 -21.08 9.58 8.97
N TRP A 835 -19.75 9.56 8.75
CA TRP A 835 -18.78 9.99 9.74
C TRP A 835 -17.66 10.85 9.12
N PRO A 836 -17.33 12.03 9.69
CA PRO A 836 -18.03 12.68 10.81
C PRO A 836 -19.47 13.11 10.47
N PRO A 837 -20.35 13.19 11.47
CA PRO A 837 -21.71 13.73 11.32
C PRO A 837 -21.68 15.21 10.96
N ALA A 838 -22.22 15.58 9.80
CA ALA A 838 -22.25 16.97 9.31
C ALA A 838 -23.10 17.94 10.17
N ASP A 839 -23.89 17.42 11.11
CA ASP A 839 -24.75 18.19 12.02
C ASP A 839 -24.18 18.35 13.45
N ARG A 840 -22.98 17.81 13.74
CA ARG A 840 -22.40 17.80 15.11
C ARG A 840 -20.90 18.09 15.12
N GLU A 841 -20.49 19.05 15.95
CA GLU A 841 -19.09 19.29 16.29
C GLU A 841 -18.51 18.10 17.08
N VAL A 842 -17.82 17.20 16.38
CA VAL A 842 -17.13 16.04 16.96
C VAL A 842 -15.70 15.94 16.43
N SER A 843 -14.84 15.23 17.15
CA SER A 843 -13.51 14.89 16.66
C SER A 843 -13.60 13.82 15.57
N PRO A 844 -12.93 13.97 14.42
CA PRO A 844 -13.03 13.02 13.31
C PRO A 844 -12.42 11.65 13.64
N PHE A 845 -11.38 11.61 14.48
CA PHE A 845 -10.68 10.41 14.92
C PHE A 845 -9.94 10.69 16.24
N ALA A 846 -9.66 9.65 17.03
CA ALA A 846 -8.71 9.76 18.13
C ALA A 846 -7.30 9.49 17.61
N PHE A 847 -6.27 9.96 18.32
CA PHE A 847 -4.91 9.47 18.13
C PHE A 847 -4.35 8.84 19.41
N HIS A 848 -3.51 7.82 19.24
CA HIS A 848 -2.79 7.18 20.34
C HIS A 848 -1.28 7.42 20.24
N MET A 849 -0.58 7.42 21.37
CA MET A 849 0.88 7.42 21.43
C MET A 849 1.37 6.16 22.17
N ILE A 850 2.20 5.35 21.48
CA ILE A 850 2.59 4.00 21.93
C ILE A 850 4.11 3.77 21.79
N LYS A 851 4.72 3.18 22.82
CA LYS A 851 6.15 2.76 22.84
C LYS A 851 6.47 1.76 21.72
N SER A 852 7.58 1.94 21.02
CA SER A 852 8.07 0.99 20.02
C SER A 852 8.46 -0.36 20.65
N ARG A 853 8.34 -1.42 19.84
CA ARG A 853 8.52 -2.84 20.21
C ARG A 853 9.93 -3.36 19.92
N GLN A 854 10.73 -2.61 19.16
CA GLN A 854 12.04 -3.05 18.68
C GLN A 854 13.10 -3.10 19.81
N SER A 855 13.88 -4.19 19.84
CA SER A 855 14.89 -4.44 20.88
C SER A 855 16.06 -3.46 20.82
N GLY A 856 16.50 -2.96 21.99
CA GLY A 856 17.69 -2.12 22.11
C GLY A 856 17.36 -0.63 21.97
N ALA A 857 17.94 0.02 20.97
CA ALA A 857 17.88 1.48 20.80
C ALA A 857 16.47 2.07 20.60
N ALA A 858 15.47 1.23 20.26
CA ALA A 858 14.10 1.65 20.02
C ALA A 858 13.18 1.61 21.26
N LYS A 859 13.66 1.16 22.43
CA LYS A 859 12.93 1.36 23.71
C LYS A 859 12.63 2.84 24.01
N ASP A 860 13.41 3.72 23.41
CA ASP A 860 13.37 5.16 23.58
C ASP A 860 12.46 5.87 22.54
N THR A 861 11.78 5.12 21.66
CA THR A 861 11.06 5.66 20.50
C THR A 861 9.55 5.39 20.59
N VAL A 862 8.76 6.28 19.98
CA VAL A 862 7.29 6.31 20.12
C VAL A 862 6.63 6.45 18.76
N SER A 863 5.50 5.75 18.61
CA SER A 863 4.62 5.76 17.44
C SER A 863 3.45 6.72 17.68
N ILE A 864 2.96 7.40 16.63
CA ILE A 864 1.62 8.00 16.60
C ILE A 864 0.72 7.05 15.81
N GLU A 865 -0.45 6.74 16.36
CA GLU A 865 -1.52 6.01 15.68
C GLU A 865 -2.71 6.95 15.42
N LEU A 866 -3.28 6.93 14.21
CA LEU A 866 -4.65 7.42 14.00
C LEU A 866 -5.61 6.28 14.31
N ALA A 867 -6.61 6.50 15.16
CA ALA A 867 -7.44 5.46 15.79
C ALA A 867 -8.93 5.83 15.79
N LEU A 868 -9.78 4.83 16.10
CA LEU A 868 -11.24 5.00 16.14
C LEU A 868 -11.66 6.17 17.05
N PRO A 869 -12.68 6.98 16.67
CA PRO A 869 -13.11 8.14 17.45
C PRO A 869 -13.53 7.77 18.87
N SER A 870 -13.28 8.65 19.86
CA SER A 870 -13.67 8.40 21.25
C SER A 870 -15.18 8.21 21.43
N GLU A 871 -16.01 8.96 20.68
CA GLU A 871 -17.47 8.80 20.69
C GLU A 871 -17.89 7.40 20.21
N PHE A 872 -17.35 6.92 19.08
CA PHE A 872 -17.63 5.58 18.57
C PHE A 872 -17.17 4.51 19.58
N LYS A 873 -15.96 4.64 20.15
CA LYS A 873 -15.45 3.73 21.20
C LYS A 873 -16.38 3.72 22.43
N ALA A 874 -16.94 4.86 22.82
CA ALA A 874 -17.90 4.96 23.93
C ALA A 874 -19.26 4.32 23.60
N ALA A 875 -19.81 4.56 22.40
CA ALA A 875 -21.05 3.93 21.94
C ALA A 875 -20.92 2.40 21.82
N VAL A 876 -19.76 1.91 21.37
CA VAL A 876 -19.40 0.48 21.38
C VAL A 876 -19.39 -0.08 22.80
N ALA A 877 -18.75 0.62 23.75
CA ALA A 877 -18.71 0.21 25.16
C ALA A 877 -20.09 0.22 25.84
N ALA A 878 -21.02 1.07 25.37
CA ALA A 878 -22.42 1.09 25.78
C ALA A 878 -23.29 0.01 25.09
N GLY A 879 -22.73 -0.77 24.15
CA GLY A 879 -23.46 -1.76 23.35
C GLY A 879 -24.36 -1.16 22.25
N GLN A 880 -24.18 0.13 21.94
CA GLN A 880 -25.02 0.92 21.04
C GLN A 880 -24.48 0.98 19.61
N ALA A 881 -23.19 0.73 19.40
CA ALA A 881 -22.54 0.77 18.08
C ALA A 881 -21.80 -0.54 17.73
N ARG A 882 -21.69 -0.81 16.43
CA ARG A 882 -20.84 -1.86 15.82
C ARG A 882 -20.39 -1.41 14.44
N PHE A 883 -19.54 -2.19 13.77
CA PHE A 883 -19.30 -2.00 12.34
C PHE A 883 -20.35 -2.78 11.54
N GLN A 884 -21.04 -2.11 10.63
CA GLN A 884 -22.00 -2.73 9.69
C GLN A 884 -21.29 -3.16 8.39
N ALA A 885 -21.94 -4.02 7.61
CA ALA A 885 -21.47 -4.30 6.25
C ALA A 885 -21.61 -3.02 5.39
N GLY A 886 -20.52 -2.59 4.75
CA GLY A 886 -20.45 -1.34 4.01
C GLY A 886 -20.13 -0.10 4.85
N ASP A 887 -19.83 -0.24 6.15
CA ASP A 887 -19.11 0.80 6.91
C ASP A 887 -17.69 0.94 6.33
N TYR A 888 -17.13 2.16 6.37
CA TYR A 888 -15.77 2.41 5.87
C TYR A 888 -15.10 3.59 6.55
N MET A 889 -13.77 3.66 6.46
CA MET A 889 -12.97 4.84 6.81
C MET A 889 -11.98 5.11 5.68
N ALA A 890 -11.85 6.37 5.29
CA ALA A 890 -10.92 6.83 4.28
C ALA A 890 -10.24 8.14 4.70
N ALA A 891 -8.99 8.32 4.31
CA ALA A 891 -8.23 9.54 4.59
C ALA A 891 -7.11 9.77 3.58
N ASP A 892 -6.71 11.02 3.42
CA ASP A 892 -5.49 11.43 2.73
C ASP A 892 -4.48 11.97 3.74
N ILE A 893 -3.37 11.25 3.93
CA ILE A 893 -2.32 11.56 4.90
C ILE A 893 -1.07 12.04 4.15
N GLU A 894 -0.65 13.27 4.35
CA GLU A 894 0.64 13.74 3.85
C GLU A 894 1.73 13.47 4.90
N LEU A 895 2.73 12.67 4.54
CA LEU A 895 3.92 12.38 5.34
C LEU A 895 5.09 13.22 4.82
N LEU A 896 5.66 14.07 5.67
CA LEU A 896 6.79 14.94 5.33
C LEU A 896 8.00 14.73 6.25
N VAL A 897 9.19 14.87 5.67
CA VAL A 897 10.47 14.76 6.39
C VAL A 897 11.37 15.98 6.15
N PRO A 898 10.97 17.18 6.62
CA PRO A 898 11.71 18.42 6.39
C PRO A 898 13.02 18.47 7.21
N PRO A 899 14.02 19.26 6.77
CA PRO A 899 15.23 19.52 7.53
C PRO A 899 14.93 20.06 8.94
N ARG A 900 15.65 19.57 9.96
CA ARG A 900 15.46 20.00 11.35
C ARG A 900 16.04 21.39 11.68
N GLN A 901 17.05 21.82 10.93
CA GLN A 901 17.88 23.00 11.17
C GLN A 901 18.42 23.57 9.85
N THR A 902 18.67 24.88 9.79
CA THR A 902 19.10 25.58 8.56
C THR A 902 20.44 25.04 8.07
N GLY A 903 21.37 24.78 8.99
CA GLY A 903 22.69 24.21 8.70
C GLY A 903 22.72 22.74 8.26
N ASP A 904 21.58 22.05 8.26
CA ASP A 904 21.45 20.69 7.73
C ASP A 904 20.87 20.65 6.30
N TYR A 905 20.34 21.76 5.77
CA TYR A 905 19.67 21.88 4.46
C TYR A 905 20.63 22.28 3.33
N PHE A 906 20.49 21.64 2.16
CA PHE A 906 21.32 21.84 0.96
C PHE A 906 20.53 22.06 -0.34
N GLY A 907 19.22 22.32 -0.25
CA GLY A 907 18.42 22.72 -1.40
C GLY A 907 18.50 24.22 -1.68
N ASN A 908 17.75 24.67 -2.67
CA ASN A 908 17.79 26.05 -3.15
C ASN A 908 16.56 26.89 -2.74
N SER A 909 15.56 26.31 -2.06
CA SER A 909 14.32 27.01 -1.69
C SER A 909 14.60 28.15 -0.72
N GLU A 910 14.31 29.38 -1.17
CA GLU A 910 14.42 30.60 -0.38
C GLU A 910 13.25 30.68 0.62
N ILE A 911 12.07 30.17 0.26
CA ILE A 911 10.90 30.07 1.15
C ILE A 911 11.20 29.09 2.29
N LEU A 912 11.70 27.87 2.03
CA LEU A 912 12.07 26.94 3.11
C LEU A 912 13.22 27.50 3.97
N GLY A 913 14.22 28.15 3.35
CA GLY A 913 15.29 28.83 4.09
C GLY A 913 14.76 29.94 5.02
N ARG A 914 13.80 30.73 4.53
CA ARG A 914 13.07 31.75 5.30
C ARG A 914 12.27 31.11 6.45
N TRP A 915 11.50 30.05 6.17
CA TRP A 915 10.72 29.31 7.18
C TRP A 915 11.58 28.79 8.33
N LEU A 916 12.72 28.15 8.03
CA LEU A 916 13.67 27.66 9.04
C LEU A 916 14.24 28.82 9.88
N THR A 917 14.63 29.92 9.22
CA THR A 917 15.19 31.12 9.86
C THR A 917 14.17 31.80 10.79
N GLU A 918 12.95 32.06 10.31
CA GLU A 918 11.88 32.70 11.08
C GLU A 918 11.39 31.82 12.23
N ALA A 919 11.26 30.51 12.02
CA ALA A 919 11.01 29.56 13.10
C ALA A 919 12.16 29.53 14.12
N SER A 920 13.34 30.07 13.81
CA SER A 920 14.52 30.12 14.71
C SER A 920 14.98 28.72 15.17
N VAL A 921 14.92 27.73 14.27
CA VAL A 921 15.22 26.31 14.61
C VAL A 921 16.67 26.07 15.03
N ASP A 922 17.60 26.95 14.64
CA ASP A 922 19.01 26.84 14.99
C ASP A 922 19.29 27.24 16.46
N SER A 923 18.49 28.16 17.01
CA SER A 923 18.55 28.54 18.43
C SER A 923 17.59 27.75 19.31
N ASN A 924 16.45 27.30 18.76
CA ASN A 924 15.51 26.42 19.44
C ASN A 924 14.88 25.40 18.47
N TYR A 925 15.45 24.19 18.39
CA TYR A 925 14.94 23.10 17.54
C TYR A 925 13.49 22.68 17.87
N ALA A 926 13.01 22.99 19.08
CA ALA A 926 11.61 22.75 19.45
C ALA A 926 10.62 23.55 18.58
N ASN A 927 11.05 24.64 17.93
CA ASN A 927 10.21 25.38 16.99
C ASN A 927 10.02 24.67 15.64
N GLY A 928 10.67 23.50 15.41
CA GLY A 928 10.56 22.74 14.17
C GLY A 928 9.12 22.30 13.80
N TRP A 929 8.18 22.33 14.75
CA TRP A 929 6.76 22.09 14.45
C TRP A 929 6.17 23.18 13.54
N LYS A 930 6.70 24.41 13.57
CA LYS A 930 6.22 25.53 12.76
C LYS A 930 6.41 25.29 11.26
N ILE A 931 7.40 24.51 10.87
CA ILE A 931 7.62 24.09 9.48
C ILE A 931 6.49 23.15 9.01
N ILE A 932 6.04 22.27 9.89
CA ILE A 932 4.98 21.29 9.63
C ILE A 932 3.59 21.96 9.65
N ALA A 933 3.38 22.92 10.57
CA ALA A 933 2.19 23.76 10.61
C ALA A 933 2.07 24.67 9.38
N ARG A 934 3.18 25.28 8.93
CA ARG A 934 3.21 26.08 7.70
C ARG A 934 2.92 25.24 6.46
N GLU A 935 3.43 24.01 6.35
CA GLU A 935 3.06 23.13 5.22
C GLU A 935 1.57 22.78 5.24
N ALA A 936 0.96 22.59 6.42
CA ALA A 936 -0.48 22.42 6.54
C ALA A 936 -1.22 23.66 6.03
N GLU A 937 -0.98 24.82 6.62
CA GLU A 937 -1.60 26.11 6.27
C GLU A 937 -1.40 26.49 4.79
N ALA A 938 -0.18 26.34 4.25
CA ALA A 938 0.16 26.68 2.88
C ALA A 938 -0.47 25.72 1.85
N GLY A 939 -0.46 24.41 2.12
CA GLY A 939 -1.10 23.42 1.25
C GLY A 939 -2.63 23.46 1.28
N ASP A 940 -3.21 23.83 2.42
CA ASP A 940 -4.66 24.01 2.58
C ASP A 940 -5.17 25.25 1.86
N ALA A 941 -4.40 26.35 1.94
CA ALA A 941 -4.72 27.63 1.29
C ALA A 941 -4.68 27.59 -0.25
N ILE A 942 -4.12 26.53 -0.85
CA ILE A 942 -4.27 26.29 -2.29
C ILE A 942 -5.76 26.06 -2.63
N ARG A 943 -6.27 26.80 -3.62
CA ARG A 943 -7.61 26.60 -4.20
C ARG A 943 -7.47 26.20 -5.66
N THR A 944 -8.44 25.45 -6.19
CA THR A 944 -8.54 25.18 -7.63
C THR A 944 -9.98 25.37 -8.08
N SER A 945 -10.23 26.42 -8.86
CA SER A 945 -11.54 26.76 -9.40
C SER A 945 -11.64 26.25 -10.82
N VAL A 946 -12.57 25.34 -11.11
CA VAL A 946 -12.71 24.70 -12.43
C VAL A 946 -13.95 25.24 -13.13
N PHE A 947 -13.75 25.78 -14.35
CA PHE A 947 -14.79 26.35 -15.22
C PHE A 947 -15.21 25.38 -16.34
N GLU A 948 -14.31 24.49 -16.76
CA GLU A 948 -14.54 23.39 -17.70
C GLU A 948 -13.75 22.15 -17.25
N GLY A 949 -14.39 20.98 -17.30
CA GLY A 949 -13.91 19.77 -16.61
C GLY A 949 -14.43 19.67 -15.18
N SER A 950 -13.72 18.91 -14.33
CA SER A 950 -14.05 18.75 -12.91
C SER A 950 -12.82 18.55 -12.03
N LEU A 951 -12.90 18.92 -10.75
CA LEU A 951 -11.83 18.73 -9.77
C LEU A 951 -11.98 17.38 -9.06
N GLU A 952 -11.10 16.42 -9.36
CA GLU A 952 -11.08 15.11 -8.67
C GLU A 952 -10.39 15.19 -7.30
N ARG A 953 -9.39 16.07 -7.16
CA ARG A 953 -8.67 16.28 -5.89
C ARG A 953 -8.07 17.67 -5.79
N ARG A 954 -8.22 18.29 -4.62
CA ARG A 954 -7.66 19.61 -4.25
C ARG A 954 -6.14 19.62 -4.13
N TYR A 955 -5.57 18.79 -3.25
CA TYR A 955 -4.13 18.76 -2.97
C TYR A 955 -3.53 17.37 -3.23
N HIS A 956 -2.50 17.23 -4.08
CA HIS A 956 -2.14 18.18 -5.14
C HIS A 956 -3.24 18.21 -6.23
N PRO A 957 -3.42 19.34 -6.96
CA PRO A 957 -4.49 19.51 -7.93
C PRO A 957 -4.54 18.42 -9.00
N ARG A 958 -5.72 17.81 -9.14
CA ARG A 958 -6.04 16.86 -10.21
C ARG A 958 -7.39 17.22 -10.83
N VAL A 959 -7.34 17.70 -12.07
CA VAL A 959 -8.49 18.16 -12.86
C VAL A 959 -8.75 17.14 -13.96
N HIS A 960 -9.95 16.56 -14.00
CA HIS A 960 -10.41 15.73 -15.11
C HIS A 960 -10.98 16.66 -16.20
N VAL A 961 -10.67 16.40 -17.47
CA VAL A 961 -11.21 17.18 -18.61
C VAL A 961 -12.73 17.02 -18.76
N ASP A 962 -13.39 17.91 -19.47
CA ASP A 962 -14.80 17.68 -19.83
C ASP A 962 -14.91 16.51 -20.83
N CYS A 963 -15.78 15.54 -20.53
CA CYS A 963 -15.94 14.32 -21.31
C CYS A 963 -16.58 14.52 -22.71
N SER A 964 -16.88 15.75 -23.12
CA SER A 964 -17.37 16.10 -24.46
C SER A 964 -16.39 16.94 -25.28
N THR A 965 -15.38 17.55 -24.66
CA THR A 965 -14.37 18.39 -25.36
C THR A 965 -12.94 17.83 -25.28
N ASP A 966 -12.63 16.98 -24.29
CA ASP A 966 -11.25 16.67 -23.84
C ASP A 966 -10.42 17.90 -23.43
N GLU A 967 -11.08 19.05 -23.20
CA GLU A 967 -10.46 20.29 -22.73
C GLU A 967 -10.79 20.55 -21.25
N ALA A 968 -10.01 21.39 -20.59
CA ALA A 968 -10.25 21.82 -19.22
C ALA A 968 -9.85 23.28 -19.04
N LEU A 969 -10.60 24.02 -18.23
CA LEU A 969 -10.37 25.44 -17.97
C LEU A 969 -10.44 25.66 -16.46
N PHE A 970 -9.35 26.10 -15.84
CA PHE A 970 -9.27 26.21 -14.39
C PHE A 970 -8.23 27.23 -13.93
N ASN A 971 -8.40 27.72 -12.71
CA ASN A 971 -7.38 28.50 -12.01
C ASN A 971 -6.85 27.72 -10.81
N ILE A 972 -5.63 28.03 -10.39
CA ILE A 972 -5.09 27.66 -9.07
C ILE A 972 -4.74 28.95 -8.33
N ALA A 973 -5.34 29.18 -7.16
CA ALA A 973 -4.84 30.21 -6.25
C ALA A 973 -3.69 29.62 -5.43
N ILE A 974 -2.54 30.29 -5.42
CA ILE A 974 -1.27 29.78 -4.85
C ILE A 974 -0.69 30.85 -3.93
N PRO A 975 -0.63 30.64 -2.61
CA PRO A 975 -0.04 31.60 -1.68
C PRO A 975 1.45 31.87 -1.95
N ASP A 976 1.89 33.12 -1.74
CA ASP A 976 3.30 33.58 -1.84
C ASP A 976 4.31 32.83 -0.93
N GLU A 977 3.83 31.99 -0.01
CA GLU A 977 4.62 31.25 0.98
C GLU A 977 4.68 29.72 0.72
N VAL A 978 4.18 29.18 -0.39
CA VAL A 978 4.32 27.73 -0.68
C VAL A 978 5.71 27.43 -1.28
N PRO A 979 6.58 26.64 -0.63
CA PRO A 979 7.90 26.30 -1.16
C PRO A 979 7.87 25.21 -2.26
N GLY A 980 8.90 25.19 -3.10
CA GLY A 980 9.20 24.07 -3.99
C GLY A 980 8.34 23.96 -5.27
N ILE A 981 7.67 22.81 -5.43
CA ILE A 981 7.04 22.38 -6.69
C ILE A 981 5.63 21.81 -6.46
N LEU A 982 4.66 22.34 -7.20
CA LEU A 982 3.28 21.87 -7.24
C LEU A 982 3.02 21.00 -8.49
N PRO A 983 2.71 19.70 -8.36
CA PRO A 983 2.37 18.85 -9.50
C PRO A 983 0.90 19.04 -9.93
N ILE A 984 0.70 19.60 -11.12
CA ILE A 984 -0.61 19.78 -11.76
C ILE A 984 -0.91 18.53 -12.59
N THR A 985 -2.03 17.86 -12.29
CA THR A 985 -2.44 16.64 -13.00
C THR A 985 -3.69 16.88 -13.83
N ILE A 986 -3.62 16.59 -15.13
CA ILE A 986 -4.78 16.57 -16.03
C ILE A 986 -5.16 15.11 -16.29
N ALA A 987 -6.37 14.74 -15.90
CA ALA A 987 -6.90 13.40 -15.92
C ALA A 987 -7.98 13.20 -17.00
N GLY A 988 -8.31 11.94 -17.27
CA GLY A 988 -9.49 11.59 -18.07
C GLY A 988 -9.37 11.75 -19.58
N VAL A 989 -8.33 12.46 -20.04
CA VAL A 989 -8.08 12.80 -21.45
C VAL A 989 -8.21 11.57 -22.31
N SER A 990 -9.18 11.58 -23.22
CA SER A 990 -9.55 10.40 -23.97
C SER A 990 -8.40 9.98 -24.88
N ALA A 991 -8.19 8.66 -24.99
CA ALA A 991 -7.61 8.15 -26.23
C ALA A 991 -8.56 8.47 -27.40
N PHE A 992 -8.03 8.49 -28.62
CA PHE A 992 -8.87 8.32 -29.80
C PHE A 992 -9.77 7.07 -29.61
N ASP A 993 -10.94 7.04 -30.25
CA ASP A 993 -11.96 5.96 -30.12
C ASP A 993 -11.50 4.55 -30.58
N SER A 994 -10.22 4.41 -30.85
CA SER A 994 -9.52 3.17 -31.21
C SER A 994 -8.10 3.18 -30.67
N PHE A 995 -7.43 2.03 -30.69
CA PHE A 995 -5.97 2.07 -30.83
C PHE A 995 -5.64 2.84 -32.11
N SER A 996 -4.78 3.87 -32.02
CA SER A 996 -4.32 4.59 -33.20
C SER A 996 -3.54 3.65 -34.13
N GLU A 997 -3.54 3.94 -35.43
CA GLU A 997 -2.67 3.30 -36.44
C GLU A 997 -1.16 3.43 -36.12
N ASN A 998 -0.76 4.29 -35.17
CA ASN A 998 0.61 4.58 -34.80
C ASN A 998 0.87 4.42 -33.28
N LEU A 999 1.95 3.71 -32.92
CA LEU A 999 2.40 3.52 -31.52
C LEU A 999 2.95 4.80 -30.85
N LEU A 1000 3.27 5.85 -31.62
CA LEU A 1000 3.72 7.14 -31.07
C LEU A 1000 2.58 8.16 -30.87
N ASP A 1001 1.34 7.77 -31.17
CA ASP A 1001 0.19 8.65 -31.01
C ASP A 1001 -0.25 8.79 -29.54
N ARG A 1002 -0.78 9.98 -29.27
CA ARG A 1002 -1.10 10.53 -27.95
C ARG A 1002 -2.14 11.64 -28.14
N PRO A 1003 -2.93 11.99 -27.12
CA PRO A 1003 -3.89 13.08 -27.26
C PRO A 1003 -3.19 14.39 -27.65
N ALA A 1004 -3.84 15.17 -28.52
CA ALA A 1004 -3.28 16.40 -29.09
C ALA A 1004 -3.27 17.60 -28.11
N GLY A 1005 -3.93 17.46 -26.96
CA GLY A 1005 -4.00 18.46 -25.90
C GLY A 1005 -2.65 18.72 -25.23
N LYS A 1006 -2.47 19.95 -24.75
CA LYS A 1006 -1.37 20.34 -23.87
C LYS A 1006 -1.88 21.29 -22.79
N LEU A 1007 -1.17 21.38 -21.67
CA LEU A 1007 -1.41 22.43 -20.68
C LEU A 1007 -0.86 23.77 -21.17
N TRP A 1008 -1.68 24.81 -21.08
CA TRP A 1008 -1.34 26.21 -21.28
C TRP A 1008 -1.45 26.96 -19.96
N ARG A 1009 -0.55 27.92 -19.72
CA ARG A 1009 -0.57 28.88 -18.61
C ARG A 1009 -0.72 30.29 -19.17
N TYR A 1010 -1.59 31.12 -18.59
CA TYR A 1010 -1.70 32.53 -18.98
C TYR A 1010 -0.59 33.35 -18.30
N ILE A 1011 0.17 34.13 -19.07
CA ILE A 1011 1.25 34.97 -18.54
C ILE A 1011 0.81 36.43 -18.61
N GLU A 1012 0.28 36.94 -17.49
CA GLU A 1012 -0.36 38.26 -17.38
C GLU A 1012 0.50 39.41 -17.90
N SER A 1013 1.80 39.42 -17.55
CA SER A 1013 2.78 40.43 -17.97
C SER A 1013 2.97 40.51 -19.50
N SER A 1014 2.53 39.49 -20.23
CA SER A 1014 2.53 39.41 -21.69
C SER A 1014 1.13 39.37 -22.30
N ALA A 1015 0.09 39.42 -21.46
CA ALA A 1015 -1.33 39.21 -21.80
C ALA A 1015 -1.58 38.01 -22.74
N SER A 1016 -0.85 36.90 -22.55
CA SER A 1016 -0.91 35.78 -23.50
C SER A 1016 -0.62 34.40 -22.91
N TRP A 1017 -1.34 33.40 -23.42
CA TRP A 1017 -1.15 31.99 -23.13
C TRP A 1017 0.21 31.46 -23.65
N LYS A 1018 0.85 30.58 -22.87
CA LYS A 1018 2.09 29.84 -23.19
C LYS A 1018 1.94 28.35 -22.88
N PRO A 1019 2.47 27.44 -23.72
CA PRO A 1019 2.43 26.01 -23.44
C PRO A 1019 3.41 25.64 -22.31
N VAL A 1020 2.94 24.84 -21.35
CA VAL A 1020 3.72 24.29 -20.24
C VAL A 1020 4.35 22.95 -20.66
N GLY A 1021 5.47 22.57 -20.04
CA GLY A 1021 6.04 21.22 -20.22
C GLY A 1021 6.66 20.91 -21.59
N THR A 1022 6.98 21.93 -22.39
CA THR A 1022 7.51 21.77 -23.76
C THR A 1022 8.76 20.85 -23.84
N ASN A 1023 8.99 20.27 -25.02
CA ASN A 1023 10.10 19.35 -25.31
C ASN A 1023 10.09 18.09 -24.42
N GLY A 1024 8.90 17.58 -24.05
CA GLY A 1024 8.72 16.41 -23.23
C GLY A 1024 9.22 16.58 -21.79
N SER A 1025 9.01 17.76 -21.19
CA SER A 1025 9.36 18.02 -19.78
C SER A 1025 8.22 17.72 -18.78
N TYR A 1026 7.06 17.28 -19.29
CA TYR A 1026 5.95 16.66 -18.57
C TYR A 1026 6.09 15.13 -18.48
N GLN A 1027 5.23 14.49 -17.69
CA GLN A 1027 5.01 13.03 -17.67
C GLN A 1027 3.66 12.72 -18.33
N LEU A 1028 3.63 11.64 -19.12
CA LEU A 1028 2.42 11.08 -19.71
C LEU A 1028 2.32 9.62 -19.28
N GLU A 1029 1.19 9.21 -18.74
CA GLU A 1029 0.90 7.83 -18.33
C GLU A 1029 -0.46 7.44 -18.90
N LYS A 1030 -0.55 6.23 -19.46
CA LYS A 1030 -1.82 5.69 -19.94
C LYS A 1030 -2.45 4.77 -18.90
N ASP A 1031 -3.72 4.99 -18.57
CA ASP A 1031 -4.46 4.03 -17.75
C ASP A 1031 -4.91 2.84 -18.60
N VAL A 1032 -4.80 1.65 -18.02
CA VAL A 1032 -5.23 0.40 -18.66
C VAL A 1032 -6.69 0.08 -18.34
N LEU A 1033 -7.31 0.71 -17.33
CA LEU A 1033 -8.70 0.42 -16.93
C LEU A 1033 -9.73 1.07 -17.87
N ASP A 1034 -9.59 2.36 -18.17
CA ASP A 1034 -10.55 3.15 -18.97
C ASP A 1034 -9.99 3.66 -20.32
N ASN A 1035 -8.75 3.30 -20.66
CA ASN A 1035 -8.01 3.74 -21.86
C ASN A 1035 -7.59 5.23 -21.87
N SER A 1036 -7.87 6.01 -20.82
CA SER A 1036 -7.51 7.43 -20.75
C SER A 1036 -6.01 7.67 -20.60
N TYR A 1037 -5.60 8.91 -20.85
CA TYR A 1037 -4.27 9.41 -20.55
C TYR A 1037 -4.33 10.40 -19.38
N THR A 1038 -3.36 10.29 -18.48
CA THR A 1038 -3.10 11.32 -17.47
C THR A 1038 -1.79 12.04 -17.81
N TYR A 1039 -1.84 13.37 -17.83
CA TYR A 1039 -0.68 14.24 -17.96
C TYR A 1039 -0.31 14.80 -16.59
N VAL A 1040 0.99 14.81 -16.25
CA VAL A 1040 1.48 15.46 -15.04
C VAL A 1040 2.54 16.49 -15.40
N TYR A 1041 2.27 17.74 -15.02
CA TYR A 1041 3.16 18.88 -15.15
C TYR A 1041 3.68 19.28 -13.76
N SER A 1042 4.90 19.80 -13.69
CA SER A 1042 5.48 20.34 -12.46
C SER A 1042 5.57 21.86 -12.59
N LEU A 1043 4.78 22.59 -11.80
CA LEU A 1043 4.91 24.03 -11.65
C LEU A 1043 5.92 24.31 -10.54
N ARG A 1044 7.04 24.96 -10.86
CA ARG A 1044 7.97 25.44 -9.82
C ARG A 1044 7.43 26.75 -9.27
N LEU A 1045 7.54 26.95 -7.96
CA LEU A 1045 6.97 28.12 -7.31
C LEU A 1045 8.01 29.25 -7.19
N GLU A 1046 9.27 28.89 -6.93
CA GLU A 1046 10.35 29.85 -6.61
C GLU A 1046 11.32 30.14 -7.78
N PHE A 1047 11.27 29.36 -8.86
CA PHE A 1047 12.36 29.29 -9.85
C PHE A 1047 11.92 29.44 -11.32
N GLU A 1048 10.69 29.87 -11.58
CA GLU A 1048 10.20 30.09 -12.95
C GLU A 1048 10.73 31.39 -13.57
N THR A 1049 11.05 31.35 -14.86
CA THR A 1049 11.46 32.55 -15.63
C THR A 1049 10.35 33.59 -15.75
N ASN A 1050 9.09 33.16 -15.61
CA ASN A 1050 7.94 34.00 -15.35
C ASN A 1050 7.39 33.53 -13.99
N PRO A 1051 7.68 34.23 -12.87
CA PRO A 1051 7.31 33.78 -11.53
C PRO A 1051 5.84 33.39 -11.39
N VAL A 1052 5.54 32.52 -10.43
CA VAL A 1052 4.16 32.18 -10.06
C VAL A 1052 3.54 33.37 -9.33
N GLY A 1053 2.32 33.75 -9.71
CA GLY A 1053 1.52 34.75 -9.02
C GLY A 1053 0.46 34.12 -8.11
N ASN A 1054 -0.16 34.94 -7.26
CA ASN A 1054 -1.19 34.50 -6.31
C ASN A 1054 -2.43 33.83 -6.97
N CYS A 1055 -2.65 34.06 -8.27
CA CYS A 1055 -3.62 33.34 -9.08
C CYS A 1055 -3.00 32.94 -10.42
N GLU A 1056 -2.98 31.64 -10.70
CA GLU A 1056 -2.50 31.08 -11.95
C GLU A 1056 -3.65 30.54 -12.79
N GLN A 1057 -3.74 30.98 -14.05
CA GLN A 1057 -4.80 30.58 -14.96
C GLN A 1057 -4.28 29.53 -15.94
N PHE A 1058 -5.02 28.42 -16.05
CA PHE A 1058 -4.68 27.27 -16.85
C PHE A 1058 -5.79 26.89 -17.83
N ALA A 1059 -5.37 26.31 -18.94
CA ALA A 1059 -6.25 25.62 -19.88
C ALA A 1059 -5.54 24.36 -20.38
N PHE A 1060 -6.22 23.22 -20.42
CA PHE A 1060 -5.74 22.06 -21.17
C PHE A 1060 -6.55 21.94 -22.45
N GLY A 1061 -5.87 21.83 -23.60
CA GLY A 1061 -6.54 21.80 -24.89
C GLY A 1061 -5.58 21.80 -26.07
N VAL A 1062 -6.12 21.60 -27.27
CA VAL A 1062 -5.31 21.61 -28.51
C VAL A 1062 -4.83 23.03 -28.82
N ASN A 1063 -5.67 24.02 -28.53
CA ASN A 1063 -5.41 25.46 -28.67
C ASN A 1063 -5.54 26.14 -27.30
N PRO A 1064 -4.99 27.35 -27.12
CA PRO A 1064 -5.29 28.14 -25.93
C PRO A 1064 -6.64 28.86 -26.09
N PRO A 1065 -7.33 29.20 -24.99
CA PRO A 1065 -8.48 30.09 -25.01
C PRO A 1065 -8.18 31.44 -25.67
N ILE A 1066 -9.19 32.05 -26.29
CA ILE A 1066 -9.06 33.37 -26.96
C ILE A 1066 -8.92 34.52 -25.93
N VAL A 1067 -9.50 34.33 -24.75
CA VAL A 1067 -9.46 35.28 -23.62
C VAL A 1067 -8.72 34.68 -22.43
N ALA A 1068 -8.45 35.49 -21.42
CA ALA A 1068 -8.03 35.01 -20.10
C ALA A 1068 -9.23 34.36 -19.38
N ASN A 1069 -8.97 33.55 -18.35
CA ASN A 1069 -10.00 33.10 -17.42
C ASN A 1069 -10.50 34.29 -16.59
N PRO A 1070 -11.64 34.17 -15.88
CA PRO A 1070 -11.89 35.03 -14.72
C PRO A 1070 -10.68 34.97 -13.75
N PRO A 1071 -10.39 36.02 -12.99
CA PRO A 1071 -9.39 35.93 -11.91
C PRO A 1071 -9.87 34.94 -10.82
N CYS A 1072 -8.98 34.59 -9.90
CA CYS A 1072 -9.35 33.85 -8.70
C CYS A 1072 -10.13 34.78 -7.77
N ASP A 1073 -11.46 34.70 -7.79
CA ASP A 1073 -12.28 35.35 -6.78
C ASP A 1073 -12.07 34.66 -5.42
N TYR A 1074 -11.57 35.41 -4.44
CA TYR A 1074 -11.23 34.92 -3.10
C TYR A 1074 -12.45 34.67 -2.19
N ASN A 1075 -13.68 34.63 -2.74
CA ASN A 1075 -14.94 34.67 -1.96
C ASN A 1075 -16.09 33.81 -2.56
N GLU A 1076 -15.79 32.61 -3.05
CA GLU A 1076 -16.79 31.52 -3.22
C GLU A 1076 -16.38 30.28 -2.42
#